data_AF-A0AA88V317-F1
#
_entry.id   AF-A0AA88V317-F1
#
_cell.length_a   1.000
_cell.length_b   1.000
_cell.length_c   1.000
_cell.angle_alpha   90.00
_cell.angle_beta   90.00
_cell.angle_gamma   90.00
#
_symmetry.space_group_name_H-M   'P 1'
#
loop_
_entity.id
_entity.type
_entity.pdbx_description
1 polymer ?
#
loop_
_entity_poly.entity_id
_entity_poly.type
_entity_poly.pdbx_seq_one_letter_code
_entity_poly.pdbx_strand_id
1 'polypeptide(L)'
;MALSLLVYPYPSTFSRPSPFGGRRSQSVPCMAIAITGSSCDHPIIARRSANYHPSIWEDDYVQSLSSNYVGETHIERAVKLKEDVRMMLDKLEEEAPLHRLELIDTVQRLGISYHFGFEIKKILESIYHCDHRSSRWNQENLYAIALEFRLLRQHGYEVPQEVFRRFTDETGTFKAGLCEETRGILYLYEATYLSIAGESILDEARDFTTKHLKESLNDKNIDQNLAMLVRHSLELPLHWRMLRLEACWFIHAYGRSKDMNSNLLDLAKLDFNMVQAVHQDDLKHMSRWWKSTRLGEKMTFSRDRLMENFLWTVGVIFEPEFQYFRRMSTKVNSLVTTIDDLYDVYGTLEELELFTNAVERWDVNEMERVPDYMRICFLALYNSINEMAYDTIKERGFNTIPYLKNAWTDLCKCYLLEAKWYKSGYTPTLEEYINNAWISISAPVILTHAYFFADNPTTEESLAYLEKYPNIIRWSSMILRLSDDLGTSQDELQRGDNPKSIQCYMHETGASEEDAREHIRHLISETWKKMNADRVASSLFNQTFIGAAINLARMAQFMYQHGDGHGIEDRETKERVLSLLINPIPLGSTDPELQYFWRMSTKVNSQITTIDDLYDVYGTLEEIEFFTNVVERWDVNEMERVPDYMRICFLALYNRINEMAYDTLKERGFNIIPYLKNTWADLCKSYLLEAKWYKSGYVPTLEEYINNAWISIAAPVMLMHAYFFVENPITKELCQHLADELQRGDNPKSIQCYMHETSASEEDARKHIRHLISETWKKMNEDRVAGSLFNQTFIGAAINLARMAQCMYQHGDGHGIEDGETKERVLSLLINPIPLGSTDV
;
A
#
# COMPACT_ATOMS: atom_id res chain seq x y z
N MET A 1 39.33 -0.98 -2.27
CA MET A 1 40.59 -1.13 -1.51
C MET A 1 40.58 -0.63 -0.06
N ALA A 2 39.53 -0.92 0.74
CA ALA A 2 39.54 -0.50 2.16
C ALA A 2 38.74 -1.42 3.13
N LEU A 3 38.25 -2.58 2.69
CA LEU A 3 37.19 -3.32 3.40
C LEU A 3 37.69 -4.50 4.26
N SER A 4 38.81 -4.34 4.96
CA SER A 4 39.22 -5.34 5.95
C SER A 4 40.31 -4.84 6.88
N LEU A 5 40.36 -5.44 8.07
CA LEU A 5 41.24 -5.22 9.23
C LEU A 5 40.47 -4.35 10.25
N LEU A 6 39.99 -4.85 11.40
CA LEU A 6 40.66 -5.69 12.40
C LEU A 6 39.64 -6.32 13.39
N VAL A 7 39.77 -7.62 13.70
CA VAL A 7 39.20 -8.25 14.91
C VAL A 7 40.32 -8.33 15.99
N TYR A 8 40.04 -7.91 17.22
CA TYR A 8 40.96 -7.93 18.38
C TYR A 8 41.11 -9.35 19.02
N PRO A 9 42.17 -9.61 19.82
CA PRO A 9 42.58 -10.92 20.30
C PRO A 9 41.93 -11.29 21.65
N TYR A 10 41.71 -12.59 21.88
CA TYR A 10 41.39 -13.13 23.21
C TYR A 10 42.59 -13.88 23.80
N PRO A 11 42.91 -13.67 25.10
CA PRO A 11 43.92 -14.45 25.81
C PRO A 11 43.38 -15.83 26.22
N SER A 12 44.26 -16.82 26.14
CA SER A 12 44.07 -18.18 26.61
C SER A 12 44.50 -18.33 28.07
N THR A 13 43.70 -19.05 28.87
CA THR A 13 44.23 -19.94 29.92
C THR A 13 43.31 -21.15 30.10
N PHE A 14 43.82 -22.30 29.70
CA PHE A 14 43.32 -23.62 30.08
C PHE A 14 43.85 -24.01 31.46
N SER A 15 43.01 -24.67 32.27
CA SER A 15 43.49 -25.69 33.21
C SER A 15 42.39 -26.73 33.45
N ARG A 16 42.64 -27.95 32.96
CA ARG A 16 41.96 -29.21 33.38
C ARG A 16 42.59 -29.71 34.70
N PRO A 17 41.88 -30.54 35.48
CA PRO A 17 42.02 -31.99 35.32
C PRO A 17 40.71 -32.80 35.47
N SER A 18 40.69 -33.95 34.79
CA SER A 18 39.74 -35.08 34.88
C SER A 18 39.92 -35.92 36.17
N PRO A 19 39.28 -37.10 36.33
CA PRO A 19 37.86 -37.48 36.31
C PRO A 19 37.47 -38.24 37.61
N PHE A 20 36.26 -38.83 37.68
CA PHE A 20 35.81 -40.00 38.46
C PHE A 20 34.52 -39.79 39.27
N GLY A 21 33.61 -40.77 39.17
CA GLY A 21 32.66 -41.12 40.22
C GLY A 21 31.19 -41.07 39.80
N GLY A 22 30.68 -42.15 39.21
CA GLY A 22 29.25 -42.31 38.98
C GLY A 22 28.43 -42.58 40.24
N ARG A 23 27.09 -42.46 40.13
CA ARG A 23 26.13 -43.37 40.78
C ARG A 23 24.72 -43.19 40.21
N ARG A 24 24.07 -44.34 40.06
CA ARG A 24 22.67 -44.61 39.67
C ARG A 24 21.67 -44.09 40.71
N SER A 25 20.45 -43.76 40.25
CA SER A 25 19.14 -44.25 40.73
C SER A 25 18.03 -43.32 40.23
N GLN A 26 16.79 -43.69 39.93
CA GLN A 26 16.05 -44.93 39.72
C GLN A 26 14.70 -44.44 39.15
N SER A 27 14.19 -45.11 38.13
CA SER A 27 12.82 -44.98 37.64
C SER A 27 11.85 -45.74 38.55
N VAL A 28 10.71 -45.15 38.93
CA VAL A 28 9.54 -45.87 39.47
C VAL A 28 8.26 -45.24 38.88
N PRO A 29 7.28 -46.05 38.43
CA PRO A 29 6.16 -45.62 37.59
C PRO A 29 4.94 -45.18 38.42
N CYS A 30 4.11 -44.29 37.89
CA CYS A 30 2.82 -43.95 38.49
C CYS A 30 1.66 -44.58 37.70
N MET A 31 0.84 -45.33 38.43
CA MET A 31 -0.31 -46.10 37.96
C MET A 31 -1.43 -45.22 37.39
N ALA A 32 -2.05 -45.71 36.32
CA ALA A 32 -3.36 -45.24 35.87
C ALA A 32 -4.43 -45.64 36.89
N ILE A 33 -5.15 -44.64 37.42
CA ILE A 33 -6.40 -44.83 38.16
C ILE A 33 -7.53 -44.49 37.20
N ALA A 34 -8.31 -45.49 36.80
CA ALA A 34 -9.55 -45.30 36.09
C ALA A 34 -10.59 -44.71 37.07
N ILE A 35 -10.92 -43.43 36.89
CA ILE A 35 -12.11 -42.84 37.50
C ILE A 35 -13.22 -42.95 36.45
N THR A 36 -14.18 -43.85 36.69
CA THR A 36 -15.45 -43.89 35.99
C THR A 36 -16.26 -42.66 36.38
N GLY A 37 -16.08 -41.56 35.64
CA GLY A 37 -16.97 -40.41 35.65
C GLY A 37 -18.02 -40.56 34.56
N SER A 38 -19.30 -40.52 34.96
CA SER A 38 -20.48 -40.43 34.10
C SER A 38 -20.22 -39.53 32.88
N SER A 39 -20.29 -40.08 31.67
CA SER A 39 -20.31 -39.29 30.45
C SER A 39 -21.60 -38.47 30.42
N CYS A 40 -21.49 -37.19 30.71
CA CYS A 40 -22.44 -36.23 30.18
C CYS A 40 -22.19 -36.19 28.67
N ASP A 41 -22.96 -36.97 27.91
CA ASP A 41 -23.01 -36.87 26.45
C ASP A 41 -23.64 -35.52 26.09
N HIS A 42 -22.88 -34.43 26.27
CA HIS A 42 -23.12 -33.24 25.48
C HIS A 42 -22.65 -33.57 24.07
N PRO A 43 -23.52 -33.48 23.04
CA PRO A 43 -23.08 -33.65 21.67
C PRO A 43 -21.93 -32.66 21.42
N ILE A 44 -20.79 -33.17 20.95
CA ILE A 44 -19.67 -32.33 20.54
C ILE A 44 -20.20 -31.49 19.38
N ILE A 45 -20.50 -30.21 19.64
CA ILE A 45 -20.92 -29.26 18.61
C ILE A 45 -19.70 -29.03 17.71
N ALA A 46 -19.72 -29.61 16.51
CA ALA A 46 -18.68 -29.39 15.51
C ALA A 46 -18.80 -27.94 14.99
N ARG A 47 -17.80 -27.11 15.29
CA ARG A 47 -17.71 -25.71 14.83
C ARG A 47 -16.91 -25.63 13.54
N ARG A 48 -17.38 -24.83 12.58
CA ARG A 48 -16.56 -24.48 11.41
C ARG A 48 -15.49 -23.48 11.81
N SER A 49 -14.41 -23.46 11.06
CA SER A 49 -13.36 -22.44 11.11
C SER A 49 -12.96 -22.11 9.68
N ALA A 50 -12.80 -20.82 9.40
CA ALA A 50 -12.28 -20.33 8.13
C ALA A 50 -10.74 -20.32 8.07
N ASN A 51 -10.06 -20.75 9.14
CA ASN A 51 -8.60 -20.77 9.26
C ASN A 51 -7.93 -19.40 8.96
N TYR A 52 -8.52 -18.32 9.46
CA TYR A 52 -7.98 -16.98 9.27
C TYR A 52 -6.55 -16.85 9.84
N HIS A 53 -5.71 -16.11 9.11
CA HIS A 53 -4.37 -15.77 9.58
C HIS A 53 -4.43 -14.67 10.66
N PRO A 54 -3.58 -14.73 11.70
CA PRO A 54 -3.41 -13.64 12.66
C PRO A 54 -3.02 -12.33 11.97
N SER A 55 -3.28 -11.19 12.61
CA SER A 55 -2.86 -9.91 12.05
C SER A 55 -1.35 -9.83 11.86
N ILE A 56 -0.92 -9.28 10.73
CA ILE A 56 0.51 -9.00 10.46
C ILE A 56 1.00 -7.73 11.16
N TRP A 57 0.08 -6.95 11.75
CA TRP A 57 0.35 -5.67 12.39
C TRP A 57 0.32 -5.83 13.91
N GLU A 58 1.49 -6.06 14.51
CA GLU A 58 1.59 -6.18 15.97
C GLU A 58 1.18 -4.89 16.69
N ASP A 59 0.49 -5.01 17.82
CA ASP A 59 0.07 -3.86 18.62
C ASP A 59 1.26 -3.00 19.05
N ASP A 60 2.37 -3.61 19.45
CA ASP A 60 3.59 -2.89 19.83
C ASP A 60 4.16 -2.09 18.65
N TYR A 61 4.08 -2.63 17.42
CA TYR A 61 4.46 -1.91 16.20
C TYR A 61 3.54 -0.70 15.98
N VAL A 62 2.22 -0.88 16.05
CA VAL A 62 1.24 0.22 15.91
C VAL A 62 1.47 1.31 16.96
N GLN A 63 1.69 0.92 18.23
CA GLN A 63 1.97 1.86 19.32
C GLN A 63 3.31 2.58 19.14
N SER A 64 4.30 1.96 18.48
CA SER A 64 5.61 2.56 18.20
C SER A 64 5.63 3.60 17.08
N LEU A 65 4.59 3.64 16.23
CA LEU A 65 4.55 4.55 15.07
C LEU A 65 4.84 5.99 15.48
N SER A 66 5.75 6.67 14.81
CA SER A 66 6.02 8.08 15.09
C SER A 66 6.22 8.82 13.79
N SER A 67 5.78 10.08 13.77
CA SER A 67 5.90 10.94 12.60
C SER A 67 6.75 12.15 12.95
N ASN A 68 7.69 12.45 12.07
CA ASN A 68 8.49 13.68 12.16
C ASN A 68 7.73 14.90 11.65
N TYR A 69 6.52 14.74 11.12
CA TYR A 69 5.70 15.80 10.51
C TYR A 69 4.71 16.42 11.51
N VAL A 70 5.06 16.36 12.79
CA VAL A 70 4.34 16.98 13.90
C VAL A 70 5.16 18.17 14.41
N GLY A 71 4.48 19.20 14.92
CA GLY A 71 5.13 20.37 15.55
C GLY A 71 4.99 21.67 14.77
N GLU A 72 5.40 22.76 15.43
CA GLU A 72 5.13 24.14 15.02
C GLU A 72 5.76 24.52 13.68
N THR A 73 6.99 24.06 13.40
CA THR A 73 7.71 24.37 12.16
C THR A 73 6.99 23.89 10.90
N HIS A 74 6.41 22.68 10.95
CA HIS A 74 5.62 22.14 9.84
C HIS A 74 4.30 22.88 9.67
N ILE A 75 3.65 23.24 10.78
CA ILE A 75 2.41 24.02 10.78
C ILE A 75 2.65 25.39 10.15
N GLU A 76 3.69 26.12 10.57
CA GLU A 76 4.06 27.43 10.02
C GLU A 76 4.33 27.35 8.51
N ARG A 77 5.10 26.35 8.07
CA ARG A 77 5.36 26.13 6.63
C ARG A 77 4.07 25.84 5.86
N ALA A 78 3.20 24.98 6.40
CA ALA A 78 1.93 24.65 5.78
C ALA A 78 1.01 25.87 5.69
N VAL A 79 0.93 26.71 6.73
CA VAL A 79 0.16 27.96 6.72
C VAL A 79 0.64 28.88 5.62
N LYS A 80 1.95 29.08 5.50
CA LYS A 80 2.53 29.92 4.43
C LYS A 80 2.19 29.39 3.04
N LEU A 81 2.39 28.10 2.81
CA LEU A 81 2.09 27.47 1.51
C LEU A 81 0.60 27.51 1.17
N LYS A 82 -0.28 27.33 2.17
CA LYS A 82 -1.74 27.47 1.97
C LYS A 82 -2.10 28.88 1.54
N GLU A 83 -1.49 29.90 2.14
CA GLU A 83 -1.73 31.29 1.75
C GLU A 83 -1.22 31.59 0.34
N ASP A 84 -0.05 31.06 -0.04
CA ASP A 84 0.46 31.18 -1.40
C ASP A 84 -0.51 30.57 -2.43
N VAL A 85 -1.07 29.39 -2.14
CA VAL A 85 -2.05 28.73 -3.01
C VAL A 85 -3.40 29.46 -3.03
N ARG A 86 -3.85 30.00 -1.89
CA ARG A 86 -5.05 30.86 -1.84
C ARG A 86 -4.89 32.09 -2.72
N MET A 87 -3.75 32.78 -2.62
CA MET A 87 -3.44 33.90 -3.50
C MET A 87 -3.41 33.50 -4.99
N MET A 88 -2.98 32.29 -5.33
CA MET A 88 -3.06 31.79 -6.70
C MET A 88 -4.52 31.62 -7.13
N LEU A 89 -5.38 31.03 -6.29
CA LEU A 89 -6.81 30.86 -6.58
C LEU A 89 -7.57 32.19 -6.70
N ASP A 90 -7.22 33.19 -5.89
CA ASP A 90 -7.85 34.52 -5.93
C ASP A 90 -7.42 35.35 -7.16
N LYS A 91 -6.14 35.31 -7.53
CA LYS A 91 -5.60 36.04 -8.70
C LYS A 91 -6.19 35.56 -10.02
N LEU A 92 -6.72 34.35 -10.05
CA LEU A 92 -7.30 33.71 -11.22
C LEU A 92 -8.67 34.27 -11.64
N GLU A 93 -9.27 35.20 -10.89
CA GLU A 93 -10.51 35.87 -11.33
C GLU A 93 -10.35 36.61 -12.68
N GLU A 94 -9.12 37.00 -13.04
CA GLU A 94 -8.80 37.72 -14.29
C GLU A 94 -8.29 36.78 -15.42
N GLU A 95 -8.08 35.49 -15.14
CA GLU A 95 -7.52 34.52 -16.10
C GLU A 95 -8.59 33.78 -16.93
N ALA A 96 -8.13 33.12 -18.01
CA ALA A 96 -8.99 32.30 -18.87
C ALA A 96 -9.68 31.18 -18.05
N PRO A 97 -10.98 30.89 -18.26
CA PRO A 97 -11.72 29.89 -17.49
C PRO A 97 -11.06 28.49 -17.47
N LEU A 98 -10.37 28.10 -18.54
CA LEU A 98 -9.66 26.82 -18.59
C LEU A 98 -8.57 26.70 -17.52
N HIS A 99 -7.73 27.72 -17.34
CA HIS A 99 -6.67 27.69 -16.31
C HIS A 99 -7.26 27.57 -14.90
N ARG A 100 -8.41 28.22 -14.66
CA ARG A 100 -9.14 28.14 -13.40
C ARG A 100 -9.58 26.69 -13.10
N LEU A 101 -10.15 26.03 -14.11
CA LEU A 101 -10.57 24.63 -14.00
C LEU A 101 -9.37 23.68 -13.82
N GLU A 102 -8.27 23.91 -14.54
CA GLU A 102 -7.04 23.12 -14.43
C GLU A 102 -6.41 23.21 -13.04
N LEU A 103 -6.39 24.41 -12.44
CA LEU A 103 -5.89 24.57 -11.08
C LEU A 103 -6.81 23.85 -10.07
N ILE A 104 -8.13 23.97 -10.21
CA ILE A 104 -9.07 23.25 -9.34
C ILE A 104 -8.85 21.73 -9.45
N ASP A 105 -8.77 21.21 -10.66
CA ASP A 105 -8.51 19.78 -10.90
C ASP A 105 -7.20 19.34 -10.24
N THR A 106 -6.13 20.12 -10.42
CA THR A 106 -4.82 19.86 -9.82
C THR A 106 -4.89 19.86 -8.29
N VAL A 107 -5.51 20.87 -7.68
CA VAL A 107 -5.66 21.00 -6.22
C VAL A 107 -6.51 19.86 -5.63
N GLN A 108 -7.56 19.43 -6.34
CA GLN A 108 -8.37 18.27 -5.94
C GLN A 108 -7.60 16.97 -6.02
N ARG A 109 -6.93 16.71 -7.14
CA ARG A 109 -6.17 15.48 -7.35
C ARG A 109 -4.93 15.39 -6.47
N LEU A 110 -4.35 16.52 -6.06
CA LEU A 110 -3.29 16.57 -5.05
C LEU A 110 -3.79 16.32 -3.61
N GLY A 111 -5.11 16.20 -3.40
CA GLY A 111 -5.69 15.90 -2.10
C GLY A 111 -5.68 17.07 -1.10
N ILE A 112 -5.49 18.30 -1.58
CA ILE A 112 -5.41 19.51 -0.73
C ILE A 112 -6.60 20.45 -0.89
N SER A 113 -7.60 20.10 -1.71
CA SER A 113 -8.78 20.93 -1.98
C SER A 113 -9.64 21.25 -0.76
N TYR A 114 -9.60 20.42 0.27
CA TYR A 114 -10.40 20.62 1.48
C TYR A 114 -10.00 21.89 2.25
N HIS A 115 -8.79 22.41 2.05
CA HIS A 115 -8.36 23.71 2.59
C HIS A 115 -8.95 24.92 1.84
N PHE A 116 -9.49 24.71 0.64
CA PHE A 116 -9.87 25.77 -0.31
C PHE A 116 -11.32 25.65 -0.80
N GLY A 117 -12.19 25.02 0.02
CA GLY A 117 -13.57 24.73 -0.39
C GLY A 117 -14.38 25.97 -0.74
N PHE A 118 -14.15 27.10 -0.07
CA PHE A 118 -14.83 28.36 -0.34
C PHE A 118 -14.41 28.95 -1.69
N GLU A 119 -13.10 29.02 -1.94
CA GLU A 119 -12.49 29.56 -3.15
C GLU A 119 -12.90 28.73 -4.36
N ILE A 120 -12.82 27.40 -4.27
CA ILE A 120 -13.24 26.48 -5.34
C ILE A 120 -14.72 26.67 -5.67
N LYS A 121 -15.59 26.72 -4.65
CA LYS A 121 -17.03 26.93 -4.85
C LYS A 121 -17.30 28.27 -5.56
N LYS A 122 -16.69 29.37 -5.09
CA LYS A 122 -16.82 30.70 -5.69
C LYS A 122 -16.43 30.70 -7.18
N ILE A 123 -15.32 30.02 -7.52
CA ILE A 123 -14.84 29.92 -8.90
C ILE A 123 -15.84 29.12 -9.77
N LEU A 124 -16.30 27.97 -9.29
CA LEU A 124 -17.25 27.14 -10.03
C LEU A 124 -18.62 27.80 -10.20
N GLU A 125 -19.14 28.50 -9.18
CA GLU A 125 -20.36 29.31 -9.28
C GLU A 125 -20.22 30.40 -10.34
N SER A 126 -19.06 31.08 -10.38
CA SER A 126 -18.75 32.07 -11.41
C SER A 126 -18.77 31.45 -12.81
N ILE A 127 -18.14 30.30 -13.01
CA ILE A 127 -18.09 29.61 -14.31
C ILE A 127 -19.50 29.14 -14.73
N TYR A 128 -20.26 28.56 -13.80
CA TYR A 128 -21.60 28.05 -14.05
C TYR A 128 -22.61 29.14 -14.44
N HIS A 129 -22.53 30.32 -13.81
CA HIS A 129 -23.47 31.42 -14.04
C HIS A 129 -23.03 32.41 -15.13
N CYS A 130 -21.77 32.38 -15.56
CA CYS A 130 -21.36 33.11 -16.75
C CYS A 130 -22.18 32.61 -17.97
N ASP A 131 -22.85 33.52 -18.69
CA ASP A 131 -23.72 33.20 -19.83
C ASP A 131 -22.90 32.73 -21.06
N HIS A 132 -22.31 31.54 -20.93
CA HIS A 132 -21.39 30.94 -21.88
C HIS A 132 -22.10 30.35 -23.12
N ARG A 133 -23.43 30.45 -23.24
CA ARG A 133 -24.11 30.22 -24.53
C ARG A 133 -23.65 31.22 -25.60
N SER A 134 -23.07 32.35 -25.19
CA SER A 134 -22.55 33.40 -26.10
C SER A 134 -21.02 33.47 -26.22
N SER A 135 -20.25 32.83 -25.32
CA SER A 135 -18.80 33.02 -25.28
C SER A 135 -18.04 31.96 -26.09
N ARG A 136 -17.25 32.41 -27.06
CA ARG A 136 -16.44 31.62 -27.99
C ARG A 136 -15.30 30.78 -27.37
N TRP A 137 -15.01 30.88 -26.07
CA TRP A 137 -13.73 30.39 -25.53
C TRP A 137 -13.57 28.86 -25.50
N ASN A 138 -14.69 28.11 -25.46
CA ASN A 138 -14.69 26.65 -25.42
C ASN A 138 -15.31 26.00 -26.67
N GLN A 139 -15.65 26.78 -27.72
CA GLN A 139 -16.60 26.32 -28.75
C GLN A 139 -16.15 25.09 -29.57
N GLU A 140 -14.87 24.71 -29.54
CA GLU A 140 -14.34 23.54 -30.26
C GLU A 140 -13.31 22.70 -29.46
N ASN A 141 -13.07 23.02 -28.18
CA ASN A 141 -12.05 22.33 -27.38
C ASN A 141 -12.71 21.22 -26.53
N LEU A 142 -12.49 19.96 -26.91
CA LEU A 142 -13.07 18.80 -26.22
C LEU A 142 -12.57 18.70 -24.78
N TYR A 143 -11.27 18.92 -24.58
CA TYR A 143 -10.63 18.90 -23.27
C TYR A 143 -11.28 19.88 -22.28
N ALA A 144 -11.46 21.14 -22.70
CA ALA A 144 -12.05 22.19 -21.86
C ALA A 144 -13.50 21.88 -21.47
N ILE A 145 -14.33 21.45 -22.43
CA ILE A 145 -15.74 21.12 -22.16
C ILE A 145 -15.86 19.90 -21.26
N ALA A 146 -15.04 18.87 -21.48
CA ALA A 146 -15.06 17.67 -20.63
C ALA A 146 -14.61 17.97 -19.19
N LEU A 147 -13.58 18.79 -19.02
CA LEU A 147 -13.11 19.22 -17.71
C LEU A 147 -14.15 20.06 -16.96
N GLU A 148 -14.73 21.06 -17.64
CA GLU A 148 -15.80 21.91 -17.10
C GLU A 148 -17.00 21.06 -16.67
N PHE A 149 -17.47 20.17 -17.55
CA PHE A 149 -18.58 19.26 -17.27
C PHE A 149 -18.30 18.38 -16.05
N ARG A 150 -17.12 17.74 -15.98
CA ARG A 150 -16.75 16.86 -14.88
C ARG A 150 -16.72 17.62 -13.56
N LEU A 151 -16.01 18.75 -13.49
CA LEU A 151 -15.88 19.52 -12.26
C LEU A 151 -17.23 20.07 -11.80
N LEU A 152 -18.04 20.63 -12.70
CA LEU A 152 -19.37 21.14 -12.35
C LEU A 152 -20.28 20.01 -11.82
N ARG A 153 -20.38 18.87 -12.50
CA ARG A 153 -21.20 17.76 -11.99
C ARG A 153 -20.66 17.17 -10.69
N GLN A 154 -19.34 17.07 -10.54
CA GLN A 154 -18.72 16.66 -9.29
C GLN A 154 -19.10 17.60 -8.15
N HIS A 155 -19.32 18.89 -8.38
CA HIS A 155 -19.77 19.84 -7.37
C HIS A 155 -21.29 20.01 -7.26
N GLY A 156 -22.07 19.15 -7.94
CA GLY A 156 -23.53 19.11 -7.82
C GLY A 156 -24.26 20.09 -8.74
N TYR A 157 -23.58 20.69 -9.72
CA TYR A 157 -24.24 21.52 -10.73
C TYR A 157 -24.90 20.67 -11.82
N GLU A 158 -26.07 21.08 -12.27
CA GLU A 158 -26.78 20.47 -13.38
C GLU A 158 -26.18 20.92 -14.72
N VAL A 159 -25.39 20.05 -15.35
CA VAL A 159 -24.85 20.27 -16.70
C VAL A 159 -25.41 19.22 -17.65
N PRO A 160 -26.14 19.55 -18.72
CA PRO A 160 -26.76 18.58 -19.62
C PRO A 160 -25.73 17.85 -20.50
N GLN A 161 -25.93 16.57 -20.79
CA GLN A 161 -25.08 15.79 -21.73
C GLN A 161 -25.03 16.41 -23.13
N GLU A 162 -26.02 17.22 -23.51
CA GLU A 162 -26.12 17.92 -24.80
C GLU A 162 -24.91 18.77 -25.17
N VAL A 163 -24.10 19.20 -24.20
CA VAL A 163 -22.81 19.86 -24.47
C VAL A 163 -21.90 19.01 -25.37
N PHE A 164 -22.05 17.68 -25.24
CA PHE A 164 -21.70 16.53 -26.09
C PHE A 164 -21.90 16.69 -27.61
N ARG A 165 -23.10 17.13 -28.01
CA ARG A 165 -23.62 16.93 -29.38
C ARG A 165 -22.82 17.63 -30.48
N ARG A 166 -22.01 18.63 -30.14
CA ARG A 166 -21.14 19.32 -31.12
C ARG A 166 -20.01 18.42 -31.63
N PHE A 167 -19.66 17.39 -30.86
CA PHE A 167 -18.60 16.43 -31.15
C PHE A 167 -19.12 15.18 -31.86
N THR A 168 -20.43 15.07 -32.07
CA THR A 168 -21.06 13.98 -32.82
C THR A 168 -21.34 14.39 -34.27
N ASP A 169 -21.41 13.42 -35.17
CA ASP A 169 -21.83 13.58 -36.56
C ASP A 169 -23.36 13.56 -36.71
N GLU A 170 -23.86 13.58 -37.95
CA GLU A 170 -25.30 13.57 -38.27
C GLU A 170 -26.00 12.27 -37.87
N THR A 171 -25.24 11.18 -37.68
CA THR A 171 -25.77 9.88 -37.20
C THR A 171 -25.88 9.84 -35.67
N GLY A 172 -25.33 10.84 -34.99
CA GLY A 172 -25.23 10.89 -33.54
C GLY A 172 -24.03 10.16 -32.96
N THR A 173 -23.04 9.80 -33.79
CA THR A 173 -21.80 9.11 -33.37
C THR A 173 -20.66 10.12 -33.19
N PHE A 174 -19.76 9.94 -32.21
CA PHE A 174 -18.59 10.80 -32.06
C PHE A 174 -17.70 10.83 -33.31
N LYS A 175 -17.32 12.05 -33.73
CA LYS A 175 -16.54 12.29 -34.95
C LYS A 175 -15.16 11.62 -34.87
N ALA A 176 -14.81 10.81 -35.87
CA ALA A 176 -13.51 10.13 -35.96
C ALA A 176 -12.30 11.09 -36.01
N GLY A 177 -12.50 12.36 -36.40
CA GLY A 177 -11.42 13.36 -36.37
C GLY A 177 -10.96 13.78 -34.96
N LEU A 178 -11.70 13.40 -33.90
CA LEU A 178 -11.33 13.68 -32.51
C LEU A 178 -10.21 12.78 -32.00
N CYS A 179 -9.90 11.70 -32.72
CA CYS A 179 -8.92 10.68 -32.34
C CYS A 179 -7.48 11.20 -32.27
N GLU A 180 -7.20 12.37 -32.86
CA GLU A 180 -5.88 13.02 -32.84
C GLU A 180 -5.59 13.77 -31.51
N GLU A 181 -6.59 13.99 -30.65
CA GLU A 181 -6.44 14.73 -29.38
C GLU A 181 -6.57 13.81 -28.15
N THR A 182 -5.55 12.99 -27.88
CA THR A 182 -5.58 11.99 -26.78
C THR A 182 -5.91 12.60 -25.41
N ARG A 183 -5.44 13.83 -25.11
CA ARG A 183 -5.76 14.54 -23.86
C ARG A 183 -7.27 14.88 -23.77
N GLY A 184 -7.88 15.34 -24.86
CA GLY A 184 -9.32 15.60 -24.91
C GLY A 184 -10.14 14.33 -24.70
N ILE A 185 -9.74 13.23 -25.34
CA ILE A 185 -10.38 11.91 -25.18
C ILE A 185 -10.29 11.40 -23.75
N LEU A 186 -9.12 11.54 -23.10
CA LEU A 186 -8.94 11.15 -21.70
C LEU A 186 -9.89 11.91 -20.77
N TYR A 187 -10.00 13.22 -20.92
CA TYR A 187 -10.88 14.02 -20.06
C TYR A 187 -12.36 13.76 -20.36
N LEU A 188 -12.72 13.48 -21.63
CA LEU A 188 -14.06 13.03 -21.97
C LEU A 188 -14.38 11.68 -21.32
N TYR A 189 -13.45 10.71 -21.39
CA TYR A 189 -13.59 9.41 -20.71
C TYR A 189 -13.90 9.61 -19.23
N GLU A 190 -13.12 10.42 -18.53
CA GLU A 190 -13.34 10.72 -17.10
C GLU A 190 -14.68 11.41 -16.84
N ALA A 191 -15.10 12.32 -17.71
CA ALA A 191 -16.39 12.99 -17.63
C ALA A 191 -17.56 12.01 -17.80
N THR A 192 -17.41 10.96 -18.62
CA THR A 192 -18.50 9.98 -18.83
C THR A 192 -18.91 9.24 -17.56
N TYR A 193 -18.02 9.09 -16.57
CA TYR A 193 -18.33 8.41 -15.31
C TYR A 193 -19.20 9.23 -14.35
N LEU A 194 -19.51 10.48 -14.71
CA LEU A 194 -20.50 11.35 -14.06
C LEU A 194 -21.89 11.22 -14.71
N SER A 195 -22.09 10.24 -15.59
CA SER A 195 -23.40 10.01 -16.23
C SER A 195 -24.46 9.57 -15.23
N ILE A 196 -25.70 9.91 -15.55
CA ILE A 196 -26.92 9.46 -14.87
C ILE A 196 -27.78 8.60 -15.79
N ALA A 197 -28.82 7.97 -15.26
CA ALA A 197 -29.71 7.11 -16.05
C ALA A 197 -30.39 7.89 -17.19
N GLY A 198 -30.38 7.31 -18.40
CA GLY A 198 -30.97 7.92 -19.60
C GLY A 198 -30.02 8.77 -20.45
N GLU A 199 -28.75 8.88 -20.06
CA GLU A 199 -27.76 9.69 -20.78
C GLU A 199 -26.98 8.93 -21.86
N SER A 200 -27.67 8.59 -22.94
CA SER A 200 -27.11 7.77 -24.03
C SER A 200 -25.89 8.40 -24.73
N ILE A 201 -25.76 9.74 -24.75
CA ILE A 201 -24.59 10.40 -25.37
C ILE A 201 -23.33 10.10 -24.55
N LEU A 202 -23.45 10.07 -23.21
CA LEU A 202 -22.31 9.77 -22.35
C LEU A 202 -21.95 8.28 -22.36
N ASP A 203 -22.95 7.40 -22.53
CA ASP A 203 -22.71 5.97 -22.71
C ASP A 203 -21.95 5.71 -24.03
N GLU A 204 -22.40 6.29 -25.14
CA GLU A 204 -21.70 6.21 -26.43
C GLU A 204 -20.30 6.86 -26.38
N ALA A 205 -20.17 8.01 -25.70
CA ALA A 205 -18.88 8.66 -25.45
C ALA A 205 -17.92 7.74 -24.67
N ARG A 206 -18.42 6.97 -23.71
CA ARG A 206 -17.59 6.07 -22.90
C ARG A 206 -17.03 4.95 -23.75
N ASP A 207 -17.86 4.34 -24.59
CA ASP A 207 -17.42 3.29 -25.53
C ASP A 207 -16.41 3.84 -26.54
N PHE A 208 -16.71 5.01 -27.13
CA PHE A 208 -15.84 5.70 -28.07
C PHE A 208 -14.47 6.00 -27.43
N THR A 209 -14.46 6.64 -26.27
CA THR A 209 -13.20 7.04 -25.62
C THR A 209 -12.40 5.84 -25.12
N THR A 210 -13.04 4.83 -24.53
CA THR A 210 -12.37 3.61 -24.06
C THR A 210 -11.62 2.92 -25.19
N LYS A 211 -12.25 2.79 -26.36
CA LYS A 211 -11.62 2.20 -27.54
C LYS A 211 -10.38 2.98 -27.98
N HIS A 212 -10.52 4.29 -28.16
CA HIS A 212 -9.42 5.13 -28.66
C HIS A 212 -8.27 5.29 -27.65
N LEU A 213 -8.55 5.30 -26.34
CA LEU A 213 -7.52 5.30 -25.31
C LEU A 213 -6.73 3.99 -25.28
N LYS A 214 -7.37 2.84 -25.50
CA LYS A 214 -6.65 1.57 -25.65
C LYS A 214 -5.79 1.55 -26.91
N GLU A 215 -6.28 2.12 -28.01
CA GLU A 215 -5.53 2.23 -29.26
C GLU A 215 -4.34 3.19 -29.14
N SER A 216 -4.49 4.33 -28.45
CA SER A 216 -3.44 5.33 -28.29
C SER A 216 -2.24 4.82 -27.48
N LEU A 217 -2.45 3.87 -26.56
CA LEU A 217 -1.37 3.20 -25.83
C LEU A 217 -0.45 2.35 -26.72
N ASN A 218 -0.88 2.02 -27.96
CA ASN A 218 -0.04 1.34 -28.94
C ASN A 218 0.80 2.30 -29.79
N ASP A 219 0.52 3.61 -29.75
CA ASP A 219 1.33 4.61 -30.43
C ASP A 219 2.66 4.79 -29.69
N LYS A 220 3.78 4.60 -30.39
CA LYS A 220 5.12 4.76 -29.82
C LYS A 220 5.49 6.23 -29.57
N ASN A 221 4.76 7.17 -30.16
CA ASN A 221 5.02 8.61 -30.06
C ASN A 221 4.19 9.30 -28.98
N ILE A 222 3.32 8.58 -28.27
CA ILE A 222 2.54 9.16 -27.18
C ILE A 222 3.46 9.73 -26.09
N ASP A 223 3.13 10.91 -25.59
CA ASP A 223 3.83 11.48 -24.44
C ASP A 223 3.73 10.52 -23.25
N GLN A 224 4.87 10.22 -22.60
CA GLN A 224 4.93 9.17 -21.57
C GLN A 224 4.13 9.55 -20.32
N ASN A 225 4.06 10.84 -19.96
CA ASN A 225 3.23 11.30 -18.85
C ASN A 225 1.74 11.13 -19.20
N LEU A 226 1.35 11.44 -20.43
CA LEU A 226 -0.02 11.21 -20.90
C LEU A 226 -0.36 9.71 -20.95
N ALA A 227 0.53 8.85 -21.44
CA ALA A 227 0.33 7.41 -21.47
C ALA A 227 0.15 6.82 -20.05
N MET A 228 0.93 7.33 -19.08
CA MET A 228 0.77 6.97 -17.67
C MET A 228 -0.61 7.37 -17.14
N LEU A 229 -1.08 8.58 -17.42
CA LEU A 229 -2.44 9.02 -17.06
C LEU A 229 -3.51 8.14 -17.71
N VAL A 230 -3.37 7.81 -18.99
CA VAL A 230 -4.32 6.95 -19.72
C VAL A 230 -4.40 5.55 -19.13
N ARG A 231 -3.26 4.91 -18.83
CA ARG A 231 -3.23 3.58 -18.19
C ARG A 231 -3.92 3.61 -16.83
N HIS A 232 -3.64 4.64 -16.02
CA HIS A 232 -4.27 4.83 -14.73
C HIS A 232 -5.79 4.98 -14.89
N SER A 233 -6.28 5.89 -15.73
CA SER A 233 -7.72 6.08 -15.94
C SER A 233 -8.45 4.84 -16.47
N LEU A 234 -7.81 4.05 -17.37
CA LEU A 234 -8.39 2.81 -17.91
C LEU A 234 -8.45 1.67 -16.90
N GLU A 235 -7.58 1.66 -15.89
CA GLU A 235 -7.63 0.68 -14.79
C GLU A 235 -8.84 0.94 -13.87
N LEU A 236 -9.04 2.20 -13.50
CA LEU A 236 -10.21 2.68 -12.75
C LEU A 236 -10.36 4.18 -13.03
N PRO A 237 -11.55 4.68 -13.38
CA PRO A 237 -11.75 6.10 -13.66
C PRO A 237 -11.62 6.94 -12.38
N LEU A 238 -11.18 8.19 -12.52
CA LEU A 238 -10.95 9.13 -11.42
C LEU A 238 -12.16 9.26 -10.47
N HIS A 239 -13.38 9.28 -11.02
CA HIS A 239 -14.59 9.40 -10.21
C HIS A 239 -14.82 8.24 -9.25
N TRP A 240 -14.28 7.06 -9.55
CA TRP A 240 -14.44 5.83 -8.77
C TRP A 240 -13.24 5.54 -7.86
N ARG A 241 -12.17 6.35 -7.94
CA ARG A 241 -10.94 6.15 -7.15
C ARG A 241 -11.08 6.65 -5.71
N MET A 242 -10.47 5.91 -4.78
CA MET A 242 -10.29 6.34 -3.40
C MET A 242 -9.36 7.57 -3.36
N LEU A 243 -9.85 8.67 -2.79
CA LEU A 243 -9.25 10.00 -2.92
C LEU A 243 -7.81 10.08 -2.42
N ARG A 244 -7.51 9.41 -1.31
CA ARG A 244 -6.20 9.49 -0.68
C ARG A 244 -5.12 8.70 -1.42
N LEU A 245 -5.49 7.56 -2.01
CA LEU A 245 -4.60 6.81 -2.90
C LEU A 245 -4.35 7.59 -4.20
N GLU A 246 -5.40 8.18 -4.78
CA GLU A 246 -5.24 9.07 -5.95
C GLU A 246 -4.31 10.23 -5.62
N ALA A 247 -4.46 10.87 -4.45
CA ALA A 247 -3.56 11.95 -4.03
C ALA A 247 -2.10 11.48 -3.94
N CYS A 248 -1.84 10.33 -3.32
CA CYS A 248 -0.50 9.78 -3.23
C CYS A 248 0.10 9.55 -4.64
N TRP A 249 -0.66 8.91 -5.53
CA TRP A 249 -0.22 8.66 -6.90
C TRP A 249 -0.01 9.94 -7.71
N PHE A 250 -0.96 10.88 -7.61
CA PHE A 250 -0.95 12.12 -8.37
C PHE A 250 0.12 13.10 -7.89
N ILE A 251 0.50 13.09 -6.62
CA ILE A 251 1.68 13.84 -6.14
C ILE A 251 2.94 13.44 -6.92
N HIS A 252 3.13 12.14 -7.17
CA HIS A 252 4.25 11.65 -7.98
C HIS A 252 4.10 12.02 -9.45
N ALA A 253 2.92 11.82 -10.03
CA ALA A 253 2.65 12.15 -11.43
C ALA A 253 2.82 13.66 -11.71
N TYR A 254 2.29 14.51 -10.82
CA TYR A 254 2.38 15.97 -10.90
C TYR A 254 3.82 16.45 -10.77
N GLY A 255 4.62 15.85 -9.88
CA GLY A 255 6.04 16.18 -9.74
C GLY A 255 6.90 15.87 -10.98
N ARG A 256 6.41 15.04 -11.92
CA ARG A 256 7.04 14.76 -13.22
C ARG A 256 6.53 15.68 -14.35
N SER A 257 5.50 16.48 -14.10
CA SER A 257 4.93 17.38 -15.10
C SER A 257 5.86 18.56 -15.37
N LYS A 258 5.93 18.99 -16.64
CA LYS A 258 6.69 20.19 -17.04
C LYS A 258 6.08 21.48 -16.50
N ASP A 259 4.76 21.49 -16.31
CA ASP A 259 3.99 22.64 -15.83
C ASP A 259 3.74 22.59 -14.31
N MET A 260 4.51 21.78 -13.59
CA MET A 260 4.39 21.64 -12.13
C MET A 260 4.69 22.97 -11.42
N ASN A 261 3.83 23.33 -10.47
CA ASN A 261 4.06 24.42 -9.53
C ASN A 261 4.68 23.87 -8.24
N SER A 262 5.83 24.42 -7.84
CA SER A 262 6.57 23.95 -6.66
C SER A 262 5.80 24.14 -5.36
N ASN A 263 5.06 25.24 -5.22
CA ASN A 263 4.31 25.53 -3.99
C ASN A 263 3.13 24.55 -3.83
N LEU A 264 2.44 24.21 -4.92
CA LEU A 264 1.39 23.19 -4.89
C LEU A 264 1.93 21.82 -4.52
N LEU A 265 3.05 21.41 -5.15
CA LEU A 265 3.66 20.12 -4.85
C LEU A 265 4.18 20.05 -3.41
N ASP A 266 4.86 21.10 -2.94
CA ASP A 266 5.37 21.18 -1.58
C ASP A 266 4.24 21.15 -0.56
N LEU A 267 3.15 21.88 -0.80
CA LEU A 267 1.97 21.86 0.04
C LEU A 267 1.35 20.47 0.07
N ALA A 268 1.17 19.84 -1.09
CA ALA A 268 0.58 18.51 -1.20
C ALA A 268 1.38 17.46 -0.43
N LYS A 269 2.71 17.44 -0.57
CA LYS A 269 3.57 16.50 0.17
C LYS A 269 3.55 16.77 1.67
N LEU A 270 3.66 18.03 2.08
CA LEU A 270 3.68 18.41 3.49
C LEU A 270 2.35 18.11 4.17
N ASP A 271 1.24 18.53 3.56
CA ASP A 271 -0.10 18.22 4.02
C ASP A 271 -0.35 16.72 4.05
N PHE A 272 0.14 15.98 3.04
CA PHE A 272 -0.02 14.54 3.01
C PHE A 272 0.52 13.87 4.28
N ASN A 273 1.75 14.23 4.63
CA ASN A 273 2.46 13.67 5.78
C ASN A 273 1.92 14.16 7.13
N MET A 274 1.48 15.42 7.21
CA MET A 274 0.85 15.96 8.42
C MET A 274 -0.46 15.24 8.72
N VAL A 275 -1.29 14.99 7.71
CA VAL A 275 -2.53 14.24 7.85
C VAL A 275 -2.25 12.76 8.16
N GLN A 276 -1.24 12.15 7.52
CA GLN A 276 -0.78 10.80 7.88
C GLN A 276 -0.39 10.70 9.36
N ALA A 277 0.26 11.72 9.93
CA ALA A 277 0.58 11.77 11.36
C ALA A 277 -0.67 11.74 12.25
N VAL A 278 -1.74 12.47 11.86
CA VAL A 278 -3.04 12.42 12.55
C VAL A 278 -3.66 11.03 12.45
N HIS A 279 -3.59 10.39 11.29
CA HIS A 279 -4.09 9.02 11.09
C HIS A 279 -3.34 8.02 11.96
N GLN A 280 -2.01 8.15 12.11
CA GLN A 280 -1.23 7.30 13.01
C GLN A 280 -1.65 7.47 14.47
N ASP A 281 -1.94 8.69 14.94
CA ASP A 281 -2.46 8.91 16.29
C ASP A 281 -3.87 8.30 16.48
N ASP A 282 -4.75 8.46 15.49
CA ASP A 282 -6.08 7.83 15.49
C ASP A 282 -5.98 6.31 15.56
N LEU A 283 -5.12 5.71 14.75
CA LEU A 283 -4.87 4.27 14.73
C LEU A 283 -4.36 3.76 16.09
N LYS A 284 -3.43 4.47 16.73
CA LYS A 284 -2.95 4.13 18.08
C LYS A 284 -4.03 4.17 19.14
N HIS A 285 -4.95 5.14 19.05
CA HIS A 285 -6.10 5.18 19.93
C HIS A 285 -7.00 3.97 19.68
N MET A 286 -7.21 3.59 18.42
CA MET A 286 -8.03 2.44 18.06
C MET A 286 -7.40 1.11 18.43
N SER A 287 -6.08 0.93 18.37
CA SER A 287 -5.45 -0.32 18.81
C SER A 287 -5.50 -0.50 20.32
N ARG A 288 -5.35 0.59 21.10
CA ARG A 288 -5.60 0.54 22.56
C ARG A 288 -7.03 0.15 22.88
N TRP A 289 -8.02 0.71 22.17
CA TRP A 289 -9.41 0.32 22.33
C TRP A 289 -9.61 -1.15 21.96
N TRP A 290 -9.15 -1.59 20.80
CA TRP A 290 -9.32 -2.96 20.32
C TRP A 290 -8.75 -3.98 21.31
N LYS A 291 -7.51 -3.75 21.78
CA LYS A 291 -6.87 -4.56 22.82
C LYS A 291 -7.67 -4.59 24.13
N SER A 292 -8.29 -3.47 24.51
CA SER A 292 -9.12 -3.40 25.72
C SER A 292 -10.39 -4.26 25.63
N THR A 293 -10.94 -4.47 24.42
CA THR A 293 -12.11 -5.33 24.22
C THR A 293 -11.78 -6.82 24.38
N ARG A 294 -10.51 -7.21 24.16
CA ARG A 294 -10.04 -8.60 24.08
C ARG A 294 -10.74 -9.44 23.03
N LEU A 295 -11.48 -8.85 22.08
CA LEU A 295 -12.18 -9.61 21.05
C LEU A 295 -11.21 -10.37 20.14
N GLY A 296 -10.12 -9.74 19.68
CA GLY A 296 -9.09 -10.43 18.89
C GLY A 296 -8.45 -11.63 19.60
N GLU A 297 -8.35 -11.60 20.93
CA GLU A 297 -7.80 -12.72 21.72
C GLU A 297 -8.84 -13.80 22.04
N LYS A 298 -10.10 -13.41 22.27
CA LYS A 298 -11.16 -14.29 22.77
C LYS A 298 -12.01 -14.91 21.65
N MET A 299 -12.13 -14.23 20.52
CA MET A 299 -12.89 -14.65 19.36
C MET A 299 -11.93 -15.22 18.31
N THR A 300 -11.18 -16.26 18.66
CA THR A 300 -10.09 -16.82 17.83
C THR A 300 -10.54 -17.37 16.47
N PHE A 301 -11.85 -17.44 16.22
CA PHE A 301 -12.44 -17.83 14.95
C PHE A 301 -12.69 -16.65 14.01
N SER A 302 -12.59 -15.41 14.50
CA SER A 302 -12.83 -14.20 13.74
C SER A 302 -11.52 -13.54 13.30
N ARG A 303 -11.60 -12.80 12.19
CA ARG A 303 -10.55 -11.97 11.61
C ARG A 303 -10.16 -10.84 12.57
N ASP A 304 -8.87 -10.77 12.90
CA ASP A 304 -8.28 -9.60 13.57
C ASP A 304 -7.70 -8.66 12.51
N ARG A 305 -8.45 -7.63 12.12
CA ARG A 305 -8.17 -6.75 10.97
C ARG A 305 -8.28 -5.28 11.33
N LEU A 306 -7.78 -4.89 12.49
CA LEU A 306 -7.93 -3.52 12.97
C LEU A 306 -7.31 -2.49 12.00
N MET A 307 -6.15 -2.80 11.41
CA MET A 307 -5.47 -1.91 10.46
C MET A 307 -6.33 -1.66 9.22
N GLU A 308 -6.90 -2.72 8.65
CA GLU A 308 -7.74 -2.68 7.45
C GLU A 308 -9.09 -2.00 7.77
N ASN A 309 -9.68 -2.30 8.94
CA ASN A 309 -10.85 -1.62 9.45
C ASN A 309 -10.62 -0.11 9.60
N PHE A 310 -9.43 0.31 10.03
CA PHE A 310 -9.04 1.72 10.10
C PHE A 310 -8.81 2.32 8.71
N LEU A 311 -8.16 1.58 7.80
CA LEU A 311 -7.93 2.01 6.42
C LEU A 311 -9.25 2.33 5.70
N TRP A 312 -10.29 1.53 5.89
CA TRP A 312 -11.66 1.83 5.42
C TRP A 312 -12.10 3.24 5.84
N THR A 313 -11.89 3.62 7.10
CA THR A 313 -12.33 4.92 7.60
C THR A 313 -11.53 6.08 7.01
N VAL A 314 -10.23 5.89 6.76
CA VAL A 314 -9.39 6.87 6.06
C VAL A 314 -9.84 7.04 4.61
N GLY A 315 -10.27 5.97 3.94
CA GLY A 315 -10.83 6.04 2.59
C GLY A 315 -12.17 6.75 2.52
N VAL A 316 -13.00 6.61 3.56
CA VAL A 316 -14.30 7.30 3.67
C VAL A 316 -14.12 8.78 3.96
N ILE A 317 -13.28 9.14 4.94
CA ILE A 317 -13.02 10.51 5.35
C ILE A 317 -11.58 10.69 5.87
N PHE A 318 -10.74 11.38 5.12
CA PHE A 318 -9.31 11.49 5.42
C PHE A 318 -8.95 12.81 6.13
N GLU A 319 -9.82 13.82 6.05
CA GLU A 319 -9.54 15.18 6.48
C GLU A 319 -9.36 15.23 8.01
N PRO A 320 -8.30 15.90 8.51
CA PRO A 320 -7.82 15.76 9.89
C PRO A 320 -8.86 16.12 10.96
N GLU A 321 -9.77 17.06 10.69
CA GLU A 321 -10.84 17.50 11.57
C GLU A 321 -11.85 16.40 11.93
N PHE A 322 -11.99 15.36 11.10
CA PHE A 322 -12.93 14.24 11.33
C PHE A 322 -12.33 13.09 12.14
N GLN A 323 -11.50 13.41 13.13
CA GLN A 323 -10.88 12.44 14.04
C GLN A 323 -11.91 11.57 14.76
N TYR A 324 -12.96 12.15 15.34
CA TYR A 324 -14.00 11.39 16.03
C TYR A 324 -14.71 10.40 15.09
N PHE A 325 -15.05 10.85 13.88
CA PHE A 325 -15.63 10.00 12.84
C PHE A 325 -14.74 8.78 12.57
N ARG A 326 -13.47 8.98 12.22
CA ARG A 326 -12.57 7.86 11.87
C ARG A 326 -12.45 6.86 13.02
N ARG A 327 -12.25 7.36 14.24
CA ARG A 327 -12.13 6.51 15.44
C ARG A 327 -13.40 5.70 15.67
N MET A 328 -14.56 6.35 15.73
CA MET A 328 -15.81 5.64 16.01
C MET A 328 -16.22 4.69 14.88
N SER A 329 -16.04 5.08 13.62
CA SER A 329 -16.26 4.18 12.48
C SER A 329 -15.32 2.98 12.50
N THR A 330 -14.09 3.12 13.00
CA THR A 330 -13.17 1.97 13.14
C THR A 330 -13.70 0.97 14.16
N LYS A 331 -14.27 1.47 15.27
CA LYS A 331 -14.96 0.60 16.25
C LYS A 331 -16.11 -0.16 15.58
N VAL A 332 -16.94 0.55 14.81
CA VAL A 332 -18.09 -0.04 14.09
C VAL A 332 -17.60 -1.11 13.11
N ASN A 333 -16.63 -0.82 12.25
CA ASN A 333 -16.13 -1.77 11.25
C ASN A 333 -15.51 -3.03 11.90
N SER A 334 -14.78 -2.85 13.01
CA SER A 334 -14.18 -3.97 13.75
C SER A 334 -15.25 -4.88 14.38
N LEU A 335 -16.31 -4.27 14.94
CA LEU A 335 -17.46 -5.00 15.48
C LEU A 335 -18.27 -5.70 14.38
N VAL A 336 -18.49 -5.03 13.24
CA VAL A 336 -19.13 -5.64 12.07
C VAL A 336 -18.35 -6.88 11.64
N THR A 337 -17.04 -6.77 11.43
CA THR A 337 -16.19 -7.91 11.02
C THR A 337 -16.29 -9.07 12.01
N THR A 338 -16.27 -8.77 13.31
CA THR A 338 -16.38 -9.80 14.37
C THR A 338 -17.73 -10.50 14.37
N ILE A 339 -18.80 -9.75 14.14
CA ILE A 339 -20.16 -10.27 14.11
C ILE A 339 -20.42 -11.02 12.80
N ASP A 340 -19.89 -10.57 11.68
CA ASP A 340 -19.94 -11.27 10.39
C ASP A 340 -19.41 -12.71 10.56
N ASP A 341 -18.18 -12.87 11.06
CA ASP A 341 -17.54 -14.17 11.35
C ASP A 341 -18.31 -15.02 12.37
N LEU A 342 -19.04 -14.37 13.27
CA LEU A 342 -19.92 -15.06 14.21
C LEU A 342 -21.06 -15.77 13.47
N TYR A 343 -21.63 -15.14 12.44
CA TYR A 343 -22.79 -15.65 11.69
C TYR A 343 -22.41 -16.62 10.57
N ASP A 344 -21.42 -16.29 9.75
CA ASP A 344 -21.10 -17.06 8.54
C ASP A 344 -20.13 -18.22 8.79
N VAL A 345 -19.31 -18.16 9.85
CA VAL A 345 -18.35 -19.21 10.24
C VAL A 345 -18.81 -19.96 11.50
N TYR A 346 -18.86 -19.32 12.66
CA TYR A 346 -18.74 -20.05 13.93
C TYR A 346 -20.06 -20.43 14.63
N GLY A 347 -21.04 -19.54 14.66
CA GLY A 347 -22.29 -19.71 15.40
C GLY A 347 -23.17 -20.84 14.85
N THR A 348 -23.90 -21.53 15.72
CA THR A 348 -24.99 -22.42 15.26
C THR A 348 -26.26 -21.60 15.05
N LEU A 349 -27.15 -22.05 14.17
CA LEU A 349 -28.38 -21.31 13.87
C LEU A 349 -29.18 -20.93 15.12
N GLU A 350 -29.28 -21.85 16.09
CA GLU A 350 -30.01 -21.65 17.35
C GLU A 350 -29.34 -20.57 18.23
N GLU A 351 -28.01 -20.51 18.24
CA GLU A 351 -27.26 -19.47 18.96
C GLU A 351 -27.34 -18.11 18.26
N LEU A 352 -27.31 -18.11 16.92
CA LEU A 352 -27.45 -16.90 16.11
C LEU A 352 -28.84 -16.28 16.29
N GLU A 353 -29.89 -17.09 16.42
CA GLU A 353 -31.23 -16.60 16.78
C GLU A 353 -31.24 -15.93 18.16
N LEU A 354 -30.54 -16.48 19.15
CA LEU A 354 -30.40 -15.85 20.46
C LEU A 354 -29.64 -14.53 20.38
N PHE A 355 -28.55 -14.48 19.62
CA PHE A 355 -27.77 -13.25 19.43
C PHE A 355 -28.58 -12.16 18.69
N THR A 356 -29.26 -12.51 17.60
CA THR A 356 -30.15 -11.57 16.87
C THR A 356 -31.22 -11.01 17.80
N ASN A 357 -31.85 -11.86 18.62
CA ASN A 357 -32.86 -11.43 19.59
C ASN A 357 -32.28 -10.52 20.69
N ALA A 358 -31.04 -10.78 21.15
CA ALA A 358 -30.38 -9.93 22.13
C ALA A 358 -30.11 -8.52 21.58
N VAL A 359 -29.63 -8.42 20.34
CA VAL A 359 -29.44 -7.14 19.64
C VAL A 359 -30.78 -6.41 19.42
N GLU A 360 -31.83 -7.13 18.98
CA GLU A 360 -33.16 -6.55 18.78
C GLU A 360 -33.79 -6.04 20.08
N ARG A 361 -33.56 -6.71 21.21
CA ARG A 361 -34.04 -6.24 22.52
C ARG A 361 -33.19 -5.08 23.04
N TRP A 362 -31.87 -5.14 22.81
CA TRP A 362 -30.90 -4.14 23.25
C TRP A 362 -30.96 -3.89 24.76
N ASP A 363 -31.03 -4.99 25.51
CA ASP A 363 -30.98 -5.01 26.98
C ASP A 363 -29.74 -5.79 27.39
N VAL A 364 -28.91 -5.18 28.26
CA VAL A 364 -27.69 -5.79 28.76
C VAL A 364 -27.96 -7.15 29.42
N ASN A 365 -29.14 -7.35 30.03
CA ASN A 365 -29.51 -8.60 30.69
C ASN A 365 -29.70 -9.78 29.72
N GLU A 366 -29.85 -9.53 28.41
CA GLU A 366 -29.91 -10.59 27.40
C GLU A 366 -28.57 -11.34 27.26
N MET A 367 -27.47 -10.79 27.78
CA MET A 367 -26.19 -11.48 27.88
C MET A 367 -26.29 -12.82 28.62
N GLU A 368 -27.23 -12.96 29.55
CA GLU A 368 -27.41 -14.21 30.29
C GLU A 368 -28.02 -15.33 29.42
N ARG A 369 -28.65 -14.96 28.29
CA ARG A 369 -29.31 -15.91 27.38
C ARG A 369 -28.44 -16.34 26.21
N VAL A 370 -27.40 -15.58 25.86
CA VAL A 370 -26.46 -15.95 24.80
C VAL A 370 -25.33 -16.84 25.35
N PRO A 371 -24.75 -17.75 24.53
CA PRO A 371 -23.60 -18.55 24.90
C PRO A 371 -22.43 -17.72 25.42
N ASP A 372 -21.62 -18.30 26.32
CA ASP A 372 -20.52 -17.58 27.01
C ASP A 372 -19.56 -16.85 26.08
N TYR A 373 -19.22 -17.45 24.93
CA TYR A 373 -18.31 -16.83 23.95
C TYR A 373 -18.94 -15.63 23.22
N MET A 374 -20.26 -15.60 23.05
CA MET A 374 -20.99 -14.48 22.44
C MET A 374 -21.19 -13.31 23.40
N ARG A 375 -21.16 -13.55 24.72
CA ARG A 375 -21.40 -12.52 25.74
C ARG A 375 -20.44 -11.34 25.62
N ILE A 376 -19.16 -11.62 25.40
CA ILE A 376 -18.14 -10.57 25.26
C ILE A 376 -18.36 -9.75 23.99
N CYS A 377 -18.75 -10.38 22.88
CA CYS A 377 -19.08 -9.72 21.62
C CYS A 377 -20.29 -8.80 21.77
N PHE A 378 -21.40 -9.33 22.33
CA PHE A 378 -22.61 -8.54 22.58
C PHE A 378 -22.33 -7.37 23.53
N LEU A 379 -21.59 -7.59 24.61
CA LEU A 379 -21.28 -6.54 25.58
C LEU A 379 -20.33 -5.47 24.99
N ALA A 380 -19.35 -5.87 24.18
CA ALA A 380 -18.48 -4.93 23.47
C ALA A 380 -19.26 -4.06 22.47
N LEU A 381 -20.19 -4.66 21.72
CA LEU A 381 -21.13 -3.95 20.86
C LEU A 381 -21.99 -2.98 21.69
N TYR A 382 -22.71 -3.48 22.68
CA TYR A 382 -23.60 -2.69 23.53
C TYR A 382 -22.87 -1.50 24.15
N ASN A 383 -21.71 -1.71 24.76
CA ASN A 383 -20.95 -0.63 25.40
C ASN A 383 -20.44 0.40 24.40
N SER A 384 -19.88 -0.03 23.26
CA SER A 384 -19.30 0.89 22.26
C SER A 384 -20.37 1.80 21.66
N ILE A 385 -21.56 1.26 21.37
CA ILE A 385 -22.66 2.03 20.77
C ILE A 385 -23.31 2.96 21.81
N ASN A 386 -23.45 2.53 23.06
CA ASN A 386 -23.94 3.39 24.13
C ASN A 386 -22.93 4.50 24.50
N GLU A 387 -21.62 4.25 24.40
CA GLU A 387 -20.57 5.27 24.52
C GLU A 387 -20.73 6.36 23.45
N MET A 388 -20.87 5.98 22.18
CA MET A 388 -21.10 6.93 21.08
C MET A 388 -22.40 7.72 21.25
N ALA A 389 -23.45 7.08 21.75
CA ALA A 389 -24.71 7.76 22.04
C ALA A 389 -24.58 8.72 23.22
N TYR A 390 -23.83 8.35 24.26
CA TYR A 390 -23.53 9.23 25.38
C TYR A 390 -22.77 10.49 24.92
N ASP A 391 -21.77 10.32 24.07
CA ASP A 391 -21.02 11.45 23.49
C ASP A 391 -21.95 12.37 22.69
N THR A 392 -22.85 11.81 21.89
CA THR A 392 -23.84 12.60 21.12
C THR A 392 -24.84 13.34 22.02
N ILE A 393 -25.30 12.71 23.11
CA ILE A 393 -26.16 13.38 24.11
C ILE A 393 -25.41 14.50 24.80
N LYS A 394 -24.15 14.27 25.16
CA LYS A 394 -23.31 15.26 25.85
C LYS A 394 -23.05 16.49 24.98
N GLU A 395 -22.81 16.30 23.69
CA GLU A 395 -22.46 17.40 22.76
C GLU A 395 -23.68 18.08 22.15
N ARG A 396 -24.72 17.31 21.80
CA ARG A 396 -25.88 17.80 21.03
C ARG A 396 -27.22 17.65 21.75
N GLY A 397 -27.27 17.00 22.92
CA GLY A 397 -28.51 16.74 23.65
C GLY A 397 -29.43 15.73 22.97
N PHE A 398 -28.94 14.97 21.99
CA PHE A 398 -29.74 14.06 21.16
C PHE A 398 -29.38 12.59 21.40
N ASN A 399 -30.40 11.75 21.59
CA ASN A 399 -30.23 10.32 21.83
C ASN A 399 -30.29 9.53 20.50
N THR A 400 -29.14 8.98 20.08
CA THR A 400 -29.00 8.21 18.84
C THR A 400 -29.31 6.71 18.99
N ILE A 401 -29.45 6.19 20.23
CA ILE A 401 -29.66 4.76 20.49
C ILE A 401 -30.79 4.15 19.67
N PRO A 402 -31.99 4.76 19.56
CA PRO A 402 -33.09 4.15 18.82
C PRO A 402 -32.74 3.85 17.35
N TYR A 403 -31.99 4.76 16.71
CA TYR A 403 -31.61 4.65 15.31
C TYR A 403 -30.46 3.65 15.11
N LEU A 404 -29.41 3.75 15.94
CA LEU A 404 -28.25 2.87 15.85
C LEU A 404 -28.62 1.41 16.15
N LYS A 405 -29.47 1.19 17.16
CA LYS A 405 -30.00 -0.13 17.50
C LYS A 405 -30.78 -0.75 16.34
N ASN A 406 -31.65 0.03 15.68
CA ASN A 406 -32.44 -0.47 14.56
C ASN A 406 -31.53 -0.93 13.42
N ALA A 407 -30.51 -0.13 13.08
CA ALA A 407 -29.55 -0.50 12.05
C ALA A 407 -28.81 -1.81 12.36
N TRP A 408 -28.31 -1.97 13.59
CA TRP A 408 -27.66 -3.22 14.02
C TRP A 408 -28.61 -4.42 14.03
N THR A 409 -29.88 -4.18 14.38
CA THR A 409 -30.94 -5.21 14.35
C THR A 409 -31.19 -5.69 12.93
N ASP A 410 -31.31 -4.78 11.98
CA ASP A 410 -31.51 -5.11 10.56
C ASP A 410 -30.32 -5.91 10.01
N LEU A 411 -29.09 -5.49 10.31
CA LEU A 411 -27.88 -6.22 9.95
C LEU A 411 -27.89 -7.66 10.48
N CYS A 412 -28.15 -7.85 11.78
CA CYS A 412 -28.18 -9.18 12.39
C CYS A 412 -29.32 -10.07 11.86
N LYS A 413 -30.43 -9.47 11.42
CA LYS A 413 -31.53 -10.21 10.75
C LYS A 413 -31.14 -10.66 9.35
N CYS A 414 -30.45 -9.82 8.60
CA CYS A 414 -29.95 -10.15 7.27
C CYS A 414 -28.84 -11.22 7.32
N TYR A 415 -27.92 -11.14 8.28
CA TYR A 415 -26.94 -12.21 8.52
C TYR A 415 -27.61 -13.53 8.92
N LEU A 416 -28.63 -13.48 9.79
CA LEU A 416 -29.37 -14.68 10.16
C LEU A 416 -30.07 -15.33 8.96
N LEU A 417 -30.59 -14.53 8.03
CA LEU A 417 -31.22 -15.05 6.80
C LEU A 417 -30.19 -15.77 5.92
N GLU A 418 -29.00 -15.20 5.74
CA GLU A 418 -27.91 -15.82 4.97
C GLU A 418 -27.44 -17.12 5.61
N ALA A 419 -27.29 -17.14 6.95
CA ALA A 419 -26.98 -18.36 7.69
C ALA A 419 -28.06 -19.46 7.52
N LYS A 420 -29.35 -19.06 7.40
CA LYS A 420 -30.46 -19.98 7.10
C LYS A 420 -30.37 -20.54 5.68
N TRP A 421 -30.05 -19.70 4.69
CA TRP A 421 -29.83 -20.14 3.32
C TRP A 421 -28.66 -21.13 3.23
N TYR A 422 -27.53 -20.79 3.85
CA TYR A 422 -26.37 -21.66 3.91
C TYR A 422 -26.70 -23.04 4.53
N LYS A 423 -27.29 -23.05 5.74
CA LYS A 423 -27.60 -24.32 6.47
C LYS A 423 -28.60 -25.20 5.72
N SER A 424 -29.52 -24.60 4.96
CA SER A 424 -30.52 -25.33 4.16
C SER A 424 -30.02 -25.73 2.77
N GLY A 425 -28.87 -25.23 2.33
CA GLY A 425 -28.38 -25.40 0.96
C GLY A 425 -29.24 -24.67 -0.07
N TYR A 426 -29.98 -23.63 0.34
CA TYR A 426 -30.83 -22.84 -0.54
C TYR A 426 -29.99 -21.83 -1.33
N THR A 427 -30.19 -21.80 -2.65
CA THR A 427 -29.62 -20.78 -3.53
C THR A 427 -30.73 -19.82 -3.96
N PRO A 428 -30.72 -18.57 -3.47
CA PRO A 428 -31.70 -17.55 -3.87
C PRO A 428 -31.56 -17.16 -5.35
N THR A 429 -32.58 -16.48 -5.90
CA THR A 429 -32.41 -15.73 -7.16
C THR A 429 -31.48 -14.53 -6.94
N LEU A 430 -30.93 -13.95 -8.01
CA LEU A 430 -30.06 -12.77 -7.86
C LEU A 430 -30.82 -11.62 -7.19
N GLU A 431 -32.08 -11.39 -7.54
CA GLU A 431 -32.91 -10.35 -6.95
C GLU A 431 -33.19 -10.60 -5.46
N GLU A 432 -33.53 -11.84 -5.08
CA GLU A 432 -33.77 -12.22 -3.69
C GLU A 432 -32.49 -12.03 -2.84
N TYR A 433 -31.35 -12.50 -3.35
CA TYR A 433 -30.04 -12.29 -2.71
C TYR A 433 -29.77 -10.81 -2.53
N ILE A 434 -29.81 -10.03 -3.62
CA ILE A 434 -29.47 -8.60 -3.61
C ILE A 434 -30.29 -7.85 -2.57
N ASN A 435 -31.60 -8.13 -2.48
CA ASN A 435 -32.50 -7.44 -1.54
C ASN A 435 -32.13 -7.64 -0.05
N ASN A 436 -31.44 -8.73 0.28
CA ASN A 436 -30.83 -8.93 1.60
C ASN A 436 -29.38 -8.41 1.65
N ALA A 437 -28.61 -8.65 0.59
CA ALA A 437 -27.17 -8.53 0.56
C ALA A 437 -26.67 -7.08 0.66
N TRP A 438 -27.45 -6.10 0.21
CA TRP A 438 -27.11 -4.68 0.38
C TRP A 438 -27.24 -4.22 1.84
N ILE A 439 -27.97 -4.96 2.70
CA ILE A 439 -28.00 -4.72 4.14
C ILE A 439 -26.93 -5.57 4.84
N SER A 440 -26.80 -6.85 4.48
CA SER A 440 -25.81 -7.75 5.11
C SER A 440 -24.37 -7.31 4.90
N ILE A 441 -24.06 -6.53 3.85
CA ILE A 441 -22.73 -5.93 3.67
C ILE A 441 -22.42 -4.80 4.68
N SER A 442 -23.30 -4.54 5.65
CA SER A 442 -23.16 -3.57 6.74
C SER A 442 -23.11 -2.08 6.38
N ALA A 443 -23.02 -1.73 5.10
CA ALA A 443 -23.01 -0.33 4.66
C ALA A 443 -24.16 0.52 5.24
N PRO A 444 -25.41 0.03 5.38
CA PRO A 444 -26.45 0.81 6.05
C PRO A 444 -26.11 1.13 7.50
N VAL A 445 -25.58 0.18 8.27
CA VAL A 445 -25.12 0.41 9.65
C VAL A 445 -23.98 1.43 9.67
N ILE A 446 -22.96 1.25 8.84
CA ILE A 446 -21.80 2.15 8.75
C ILE A 446 -22.26 3.58 8.43
N LEU A 447 -23.19 3.73 7.48
CA LEU A 447 -23.67 5.04 7.05
C LEU A 447 -24.64 5.66 8.05
N THR A 448 -25.48 4.89 8.75
CA THR A 448 -26.29 5.43 9.85
C THR A 448 -25.40 5.99 10.97
N HIS A 449 -24.27 5.33 11.28
CA HIS A 449 -23.26 5.88 12.18
C HIS A 449 -22.61 7.16 11.62
N ALA A 450 -22.15 7.11 10.37
CA ALA A 450 -21.54 8.24 9.69
C ALA A 450 -22.43 9.49 9.67
N TYR A 451 -23.74 9.32 9.51
CA TYR A 451 -24.72 10.41 9.56
C TYR A 451 -24.61 11.22 10.85
N PHE A 452 -24.56 10.54 12.00
CA PHE A 452 -24.44 11.19 13.30
C PHE A 452 -23.04 11.76 13.54
N PHE A 453 -21.99 11.11 13.04
CA PHE A 453 -20.61 11.60 13.17
C PHE A 453 -20.34 12.85 12.32
N ALA A 454 -21.08 13.03 11.23
CA ALA A 454 -20.91 14.13 10.29
C ALA A 454 -21.73 15.39 10.60
N ASP A 455 -22.24 15.58 11.82
CA ASP A 455 -23.08 16.74 12.21
C ASP A 455 -24.31 16.96 11.31
N ASN A 456 -24.99 15.89 10.86
CA ASN A 456 -26.22 16.03 10.08
C ASN A 456 -27.37 16.63 10.89
N PRO A 457 -28.35 17.26 10.21
CA PRO A 457 -29.57 17.72 10.87
C PRO A 457 -30.24 16.58 11.65
N THR A 458 -30.77 16.85 12.84
CA THR A 458 -31.51 15.85 13.64
C THR A 458 -32.99 16.24 13.74
N THR A 459 -33.56 16.73 12.63
CA THR A 459 -34.99 17.07 12.55
C THR A 459 -35.82 15.80 12.37
N GLU A 460 -37.09 15.83 12.80
CA GLU A 460 -38.01 14.69 12.65
C GLU A 460 -38.08 14.19 11.19
N GLU A 461 -38.13 15.10 10.23
CA GLU A 461 -38.13 14.77 8.80
C GLU A 461 -36.84 14.06 8.36
N SER A 462 -35.67 14.59 8.72
CA SER A 462 -34.38 14.00 8.35
C SER A 462 -34.17 12.61 8.96
N LEU A 463 -34.63 12.41 10.20
CA LEU A 463 -34.52 11.14 10.91
C LEU A 463 -35.49 10.09 10.35
N ALA A 464 -36.74 10.47 10.09
CA ALA A 464 -37.72 9.60 9.44
C ALA A 464 -37.30 9.23 8.01
N TYR A 465 -36.51 10.08 7.34
CA TYR A 465 -35.92 9.76 6.05
C TYR A 465 -34.74 8.79 6.18
N LEU A 466 -33.85 8.98 7.17
CA LEU A 466 -32.73 8.09 7.48
C LEU A 466 -33.20 6.66 7.78
N GLU A 467 -34.25 6.50 8.60
CA GLU A 467 -34.81 5.19 8.99
C GLU A 467 -35.33 4.36 7.80
N LYS A 468 -35.60 5.00 6.66
CA LYS A 468 -36.05 4.31 5.44
C LYS A 468 -34.90 3.83 4.55
N TYR A 469 -33.65 4.02 4.98
CA TYR A 469 -32.44 3.82 4.18
C TYR A 469 -32.55 4.51 2.80
N PRO A 470 -32.36 5.83 2.77
CA PRO A 470 -32.50 6.62 1.55
C PRO A 470 -31.59 6.10 0.45
N ASN A 471 -31.94 6.39 -0.80
CA ASN A 471 -31.31 5.81 -1.98
C ASN A 471 -29.77 5.97 -1.99
N ILE A 472 -29.22 7.07 -1.47
CA ILE A 472 -27.77 7.26 -1.37
C ILE A 472 -27.08 6.17 -0.52
N ILE A 473 -27.72 5.75 0.59
CA ILE A 473 -27.26 4.62 1.41
C ILE A 473 -27.40 3.33 0.61
N ARG A 474 -28.56 3.11 -0.02
CA ARG A 474 -28.81 1.89 -0.80
C ARG A 474 -27.82 1.72 -1.94
N TRP A 475 -27.54 2.74 -2.75
CA TRP A 475 -26.61 2.66 -3.87
C TRP A 475 -25.16 2.50 -3.43
N SER A 476 -24.74 3.20 -2.38
CA SER A 476 -23.43 2.99 -1.77
C SER A 476 -23.26 1.53 -1.32
N SER A 477 -24.28 1.00 -0.64
CA SER A 477 -24.30 -0.38 -0.15
C SER A 477 -24.30 -1.40 -1.28
N MET A 478 -25.05 -1.15 -2.35
CA MET A 478 -25.07 -1.98 -3.55
C MET A 478 -23.70 -2.04 -4.22
N ILE A 479 -23.02 -0.91 -4.42
CA ILE A 479 -21.67 -0.89 -5.00
C ILE A 479 -20.69 -1.62 -4.10
N LEU A 480 -20.78 -1.43 -2.78
CA LEU A 480 -19.96 -2.16 -1.82
C LEU A 480 -20.15 -3.68 -1.94
N ARG A 481 -21.40 -4.15 -1.86
CA ARG A 481 -21.74 -5.58 -1.96
C ARG A 481 -21.27 -6.19 -3.28
N LEU A 482 -21.55 -5.56 -4.41
CA LEU A 482 -21.19 -6.12 -5.71
C LEU A 482 -19.68 -6.12 -5.94
N SER A 483 -18.95 -5.14 -5.38
CA SER A 483 -17.48 -5.12 -5.45
C SER A 483 -16.87 -6.20 -4.56
N ASP A 484 -17.39 -6.38 -3.34
CA ASP A 484 -17.03 -7.44 -2.41
C ASP A 484 -17.21 -8.82 -3.08
N ASP A 485 -18.43 -9.14 -3.54
CA ASP A 485 -18.74 -10.41 -4.20
C ASP A 485 -17.82 -10.70 -5.42
N LEU A 486 -17.44 -9.67 -6.18
CA LEU A 486 -16.49 -9.82 -7.29
C LEU A 486 -15.09 -10.23 -6.81
N GLY A 487 -14.65 -9.71 -5.66
CA GLY A 487 -13.33 -9.91 -5.07
C GLY A 487 -13.22 -11.15 -4.17
N THR A 488 -14.30 -11.60 -3.53
CA THR A 488 -14.26 -12.60 -2.45
C THR A 488 -14.94 -13.93 -2.76
N SER A 489 -15.89 -13.97 -3.72
CA SER A 489 -16.79 -15.11 -3.92
C SER A 489 -16.11 -16.47 -4.11
N GLN A 490 -14.93 -16.53 -4.73
CA GLN A 490 -14.21 -17.79 -4.93
C GLN A 490 -13.66 -18.35 -3.61
N ASP A 491 -13.09 -17.50 -2.76
CA ASP A 491 -12.48 -17.89 -1.48
C ASP A 491 -13.56 -18.20 -0.44
N GLU A 492 -14.66 -17.44 -0.45
CA GLU A 492 -15.84 -17.67 0.38
C GLU A 492 -16.52 -19.00 0.08
N LEU A 493 -16.69 -19.33 -1.20
CA LEU A 493 -17.28 -20.61 -1.59
C LEU A 493 -16.39 -21.79 -1.17
N GLN A 494 -15.06 -21.65 -1.25
CA GLN A 494 -14.11 -22.69 -0.84
C GLN A 494 -14.11 -22.94 0.67
N ARG A 495 -14.24 -21.90 1.50
CA ARG A 495 -14.30 -22.02 2.97
C ARG A 495 -15.69 -22.39 3.50
N GLY A 496 -16.69 -22.38 2.63
CA GLY A 496 -18.04 -22.86 2.90
C GLY A 496 -18.96 -21.77 3.40
N ASP A 497 -19.38 -20.90 2.47
CA ASP A 497 -20.35 -19.82 2.69
C ASP A 497 -21.53 -19.90 1.70
N ASN A 498 -22.53 -19.02 1.84
CA ASN A 498 -23.69 -18.95 0.94
C ASN A 498 -23.30 -18.50 -0.48
N PRO A 499 -24.08 -18.90 -1.52
CA PRO A 499 -23.92 -18.36 -2.86
C PRO A 499 -24.00 -16.82 -2.88
N LYS A 500 -23.02 -16.16 -3.50
CA LYS A 500 -22.99 -14.70 -3.68
C LYS A 500 -23.65 -14.30 -4.99
N SER A 501 -23.62 -13.02 -5.35
CA SER A 501 -24.29 -12.52 -6.57
C SER A 501 -23.90 -13.27 -7.85
N ILE A 502 -22.62 -13.61 -8.02
CA ILE A 502 -22.13 -14.38 -9.17
C ILE A 502 -22.81 -15.76 -9.24
N GLN A 503 -22.79 -16.51 -8.14
CA GLN A 503 -23.37 -17.86 -8.09
C GLN A 503 -24.91 -17.82 -8.20
N CYS A 504 -25.56 -16.82 -7.60
CA CYS A 504 -27.01 -16.65 -7.73
C CYS A 504 -27.42 -16.38 -9.18
N TYR A 505 -26.68 -15.52 -9.90
CA TYR A 505 -26.93 -15.23 -11.30
C TYR A 505 -26.71 -16.45 -12.20
N MET A 506 -25.61 -17.19 -11.97
CA MET A 506 -25.33 -18.43 -12.69
C MET A 506 -26.42 -19.48 -12.46
N HIS A 507 -26.90 -19.61 -11.23
CA HIS A 507 -27.98 -20.54 -10.86
C HIS A 507 -29.32 -20.17 -11.52
N GLU A 508 -29.66 -18.89 -11.56
CA GLU A 508 -30.92 -18.40 -12.12
C GLU A 508 -30.96 -18.47 -13.66
N THR A 509 -29.84 -18.17 -14.33
CA THR A 509 -29.80 -17.99 -15.79
C THR A 509 -29.12 -19.13 -16.55
N GLY A 510 -28.31 -19.95 -15.88
CA GLY A 510 -27.42 -20.92 -16.51
C GLY A 510 -26.20 -20.30 -17.22
N ALA A 511 -25.90 -19.02 -16.96
CA ALA A 511 -24.76 -18.31 -17.54
C ALA A 511 -23.40 -18.85 -17.04
N SER A 512 -22.33 -18.57 -17.80
CA SER A 512 -20.96 -18.85 -17.37
C SER A 512 -20.52 -17.92 -16.23
N GLU A 513 -19.46 -18.27 -15.50
CA GLU A 513 -18.89 -17.38 -14.47
C GLU A 513 -18.39 -16.06 -15.09
N GLU A 514 -17.82 -16.12 -16.30
CA GLU A 514 -17.34 -14.92 -17.02
C GLU A 514 -18.50 -13.97 -17.35
N ASP A 515 -19.59 -14.50 -17.91
CA ASP A 515 -20.81 -13.73 -18.21
C ASP A 515 -21.44 -13.16 -16.92
N ALA A 516 -21.45 -13.95 -15.84
CA ALA A 516 -21.95 -13.51 -14.55
C ALA A 516 -21.12 -12.36 -13.98
N ARG A 517 -19.78 -12.47 -13.99
CA ARG A 517 -18.89 -11.41 -13.55
C ARG A 517 -19.06 -10.15 -14.38
N GLU A 518 -19.24 -10.27 -15.69
CA GLU A 518 -19.51 -9.11 -16.55
C GLU A 518 -20.87 -8.47 -16.26
N HIS A 519 -21.90 -9.28 -16.01
CA HIS A 519 -23.19 -8.78 -15.55
C HIS A 519 -23.08 -7.99 -14.23
N ILE A 520 -22.31 -8.50 -13.25
CA ILE A 520 -22.09 -7.79 -11.98
C ILE A 520 -21.34 -6.46 -12.18
N ARG A 521 -20.32 -6.40 -13.06
CA ARG A 521 -19.65 -5.13 -13.42
C ARG A 521 -20.60 -4.14 -14.05
N HIS A 522 -21.50 -4.61 -14.93
CA HIS A 522 -22.54 -3.78 -15.52
C HIS A 522 -23.49 -3.23 -14.43
N LEU A 523 -23.92 -4.06 -13.48
CA LEU A 523 -24.75 -3.61 -12.36
C LEU A 523 -24.06 -2.56 -11.49
N ILE A 524 -22.75 -2.67 -11.25
CA ILE A 524 -21.97 -1.63 -10.56
C ILE A 524 -22.01 -0.32 -11.35
N SER A 525 -21.77 -0.35 -12.66
CA SER A 525 -21.84 0.84 -13.52
C SER A 525 -23.23 1.50 -13.49
N GLU A 526 -24.30 0.71 -13.60
CA GLU A 526 -25.68 1.24 -13.53
C GLU A 526 -26.04 1.77 -12.14
N THR A 527 -25.50 1.17 -11.08
CA THR A 527 -25.69 1.67 -9.71
C THR A 527 -24.96 2.99 -9.49
N TRP A 528 -23.76 3.16 -10.05
CA TRP A 528 -23.05 4.44 -10.06
C TRP A 528 -23.85 5.55 -10.74
N LYS A 529 -24.55 5.26 -11.86
CA LYS A 529 -25.45 6.23 -12.50
C LYS A 529 -26.58 6.69 -11.58
N LYS A 530 -27.17 5.76 -10.82
CA LYS A 530 -28.21 6.07 -9.82
C LYS A 530 -27.64 6.92 -8.68
N MET A 531 -26.44 6.57 -8.20
CA MET A 531 -25.75 7.32 -7.15
C MET A 531 -25.38 8.74 -7.59
N ASN A 532 -24.94 8.92 -8.85
CA ASN A 532 -24.66 10.22 -9.43
C ASN A 532 -25.92 11.10 -9.50
N ALA A 533 -27.08 10.52 -9.82
CA ALA A 533 -28.35 11.26 -9.86
C ALA A 533 -28.75 11.78 -8.47
N ASP A 534 -28.60 10.95 -7.43
CA ASP A 534 -28.92 11.34 -6.05
C ASP A 534 -27.93 12.37 -5.47
N ARG A 535 -26.71 12.48 -6.01
CA ARG A 535 -25.75 13.53 -5.63
C ARG A 535 -26.23 14.92 -6.05
N VAL A 536 -26.86 15.03 -7.22
CA VAL A 536 -27.32 16.30 -7.80
C VAL A 536 -28.70 16.68 -7.27
N ALA A 537 -29.50 15.70 -6.83
CA ALA A 537 -30.80 15.93 -6.22
C ALA A 537 -30.69 16.73 -4.90
N SER A 538 -31.71 17.55 -4.61
CA SER A 538 -31.83 18.21 -3.30
C SER A 538 -31.91 17.15 -2.20
N SER A 539 -30.90 17.11 -1.32
CA SER A 539 -30.82 16.16 -0.21
C SER A 539 -31.12 16.86 1.12
N LEU A 540 -31.75 16.13 2.04
CA LEU A 540 -31.94 16.54 3.44
C LEU A 540 -30.64 16.42 4.26
N PHE A 541 -29.57 15.89 3.66
CA PHE A 541 -28.31 15.62 4.33
C PHE A 541 -27.23 16.60 3.92
N ASN A 542 -26.26 16.81 4.82
CA ASN A 542 -25.11 17.65 4.52
C ASN A 542 -24.13 16.98 3.55
N GLN A 543 -23.27 17.80 2.95
CA GLN A 543 -22.32 17.35 1.94
C GLN A 543 -21.27 16.39 2.50
N THR A 544 -20.91 16.50 3.78
CA THR A 544 -19.97 15.58 4.45
C THR A 544 -20.49 14.16 4.43
N PHE A 545 -21.76 13.94 4.78
CA PHE A 545 -22.35 12.60 4.76
C PHE A 545 -22.55 12.05 3.35
N ILE A 546 -23.01 12.88 2.41
CA ILE A 546 -23.11 12.47 1.00
C ILE A 546 -21.73 12.09 0.44
N GLY A 547 -20.70 12.86 0.79
CA GLY A 547 -19.30 12.54 0.49
C GLY A 547 -18.86 11.21 1.08
N ALA A 548 -19.15 10.96 2.36
CA ALA A 548 -18.84 9.69 3.03
C ALA A 548 -19.52 8.49 2.35
N ALA A 549 -20.80 8.61 1.97
CA ALA A 549 -21.50 7.55 1.25
C ALA A 549 -20.86 7.25 -0.12
N ILE A 550 -20.47 8.26 -0.88
CA ILE A 550 -19.79 8.10 -2.17
C ILE A 550 -18.38 7.52 -1.98
N ASN A 551 -17.66 7.98 -0.96
CA ASN A 551 -16.33 7.48 -0.67
C ASN A 551 -16.35 6.03 -0.16
N LEU A 552 -17.42 5.59 0.51
CA LEU A 552 -17.59 4.16 0.85
C LEU A 552 -17.66 3.29 -0.42
N ALA A 553 -18.37 3.75 -1.46
CA ALA A 553 -18.43 3.05 -2.75
C ALA A 553 -17.07 3.02 -3.47
N ARG A 554 -16.32 4.13 -3.44
CA ARG A 554 -14.93 4.18 -3.95
C ARG A 554 -14.00 3.26 -3.17
N MET A 555 -14.19 3.22 -1.85
CA MET A 555 -13.39 2.40 -0.96
C MET A 555 -13.65 0.91 -1.20
N ALA A 556 -14.87 0.52 -1.57
CA ALA A 556 -15.16 -0.84 -2.02
C ALA A 556 -14.35 -1.24 -3.26
N GLN A 557 -14.38 -0.39 -4.29
CA GLN A 557 -13.62 -0.67 -5.51
C GLN A 557 -12.12 -0.63 -5.28
N PHE A 558 -11.65 0.13 -4.29
CA PHE A 558 -10.27 0.06 -3.81
C PHE A 558 -10.00 -1.30 -3.15
N MET A 559 -10.73 -1.67 -2.09
CA MET A 559 -10.43 -2.88 -1.31
C MET A 559 -10.53 -4.16 -2.14
N TYR A 560 -11.50 -4.23 -3.05
CA TYR A 560 -11.81 -5.46 -3.78
C TYR A 560 -11.32 -5.47 -5.24
N GLN A 561 -10.46 -4.50 -5.62
CA GLN A 561 -9.97 -4.37 -6.99
C GLN A 561 -9.20 -5.61 -7.48
N HIS A 562 -8.45 -6.25 -6.57
CA HIS A 562 -7.49 -7.32 -6.88
C HIS A 562 -7.72 -8.57 -6.03
N GLY A 563 -8.91 -8.75 -5.45
CA GLY A 563 -9.26 -9.87 -4.56
C GLY A 563 -9.75 -9.40 -3.20
N ASP A 564 -9.65 -10.25 -2.18
CA ASP A 564 -10.07 -9.94 -0.81
C ASP A 564 -9.06 -9.05 -0.08
N GLY A 565 -9.13 -7.73 -0.31
CA GLY A 565 -8.27 -6.77 0.38
C GLY A 565 -8.61 -6.51 1.84
N HIS A 566 -9.69 -7.09 2.38
CA HIS A 566 -10.09 -6.93 3.79
C HIS A 566 -9.69 -8.13 4.65
N GLY A 567 -9.96 -9.35 4.18
CA GLY A 567 -9.63 -10.58 4.87
C GLY A 567 -8.16 -10.99 4.73
N ILE A 568 -7.52 -10.67 3.59
CA ILE A 568 -6.13 -11.00 3.30
C ILE A 568 -5.24 -9.75 3.42
N GLU A 569 -4.32 -9.77 4.40
CA GLU A 569 -3.46 -8.63 4.76
C GLU A 569 -2.16 -8.53 3.93
N ASP A 570 -1.95 -9.42 2.95
CA ASP A 570 -0.71 -9.50 2.18
C ASP A 570 -0.75 -8.68 0.86
N ARG A 571 0.32 -8.81 0.06
CA ARG A 571 0.45 -8.26 -1.31
C ARG A 571 0.05 -6.77 -1.43
N GLU A 572 -0.93 -6.46 -2.29
CA GLU A 572 -1.33 -5.09 -2.65
C GLU A 572 -1.91 -4.30 -1.46
N THR A 573 -2.70 -4.95 -0.59
CA THR A 573 -3.28 -4.30 0.59
C THR A 573 -2.19 -3.83 1.53
N LYS A 574 -1.17 -4.67 1.78
CA LYS A 574 -0.02 -4.31 2.61
C LYS A 574 0.71 -3.08 2.06
N GLU A 575 1.00 -3.05 0.75
CA GLU A 575 1.68 -1.92 0.12
C GLU A 575 0.84 -0.63 0.18
N ARG A 576 -0.49 -0.75 0.08
CA ARG A 576 -1.42 0.37 0.25
C ARG A 576 -1.44 0.89 1.69
N VAL A 577 -1.49 0.01 2.69
CA VAL A 577 -1.35 0.40 4.11
C VAL A 577 -0.01 1.10 4.34
N LEU A 578 1.08 0.51 3.84
CA LEU A 578 2.42 1.07 3.98
C LEU A 578 2.53 2.46 3.37
N SER A 579 2.00 2.69 2.17
CA SER A 579 2.07 4.00 1.50
C SER A 579 1.15 5.06 2.12
N LEU A 580 -0.01 4.67 2.63
CA LEU A 580 -1.01 5.62 3.15
C LEU A 580 -0.81 5.94 4.63
N LEU A 581 -0.45 4.96 5.46
CA LEU A 581 -0.48 5.08 6.92
C LEU A 581 0.90 5.06 7.57
N ILE A 582 1.92 4.49 6.90
CA ILE A 582 3.22 4.21 7.53
C ILE A 582 4.34 5.08 6.95
N ASN A 583 4.53 5.03 5.63
CA ASN A 583 5.64 5.65 4.94
C ASN A 583 5.26 7.07 4.51
N PRO A 584 5.99 8.11 4.96
CA PRO A 584 5.74 9.47 4.52
C PRO A 584 6.28 9.70 3.10
N ILE A 585 5.69 10.67 2.41
CA ILE A 585 6.17 11.18 1.13
C ILE A 585 7.39 12.07 1.36
N PRO A 586 8.54 11.81 0.72
CA PRO A 586 9.73 12.64 0.94
C PRO A 586 9.55 14.09 0.44
N LEU A 587 9.86 15.07 1.30
CA LEU A 587 9.75 16.50 1.01
C LEU A 587 10.86 17.04 0.09
N GLY A 588 11.97 16.31 -0.07
CA GLY A 588 13.07 16.73 -0.94
C GLY A 588 12.83 16.43 -2.43
N SER A 589 13.50 17.17 -3.31
CA SER A 589 13.61 16.89 -4.75
C SER A 589 14.52 15.68 -5.02
N THR A 590 14.21 14.53 -4.43
CA THR A 590 14.85 13.29 -4.85
C THR A 590 13.99 12.66 -5.91
N ASP A 591 14.58 12.54 -7.09
CA ASP A 591 14.07 11.76 -8.21
C ASP A 591 13.49 10.42 -7.68
N PRO A 592 12.22 10.09 -7.98
CA PRO A 592 11.62 8.82 -7.61
C PRO A 592 12.46 7.61 -8.02
N GLU A 593 13.20 7.69 -9.13
CA GLU A 593 14.14 6.65 -9.55
C GLU A 593 15.32 6.51 -8.59
N LEU A 594 15.84 7.63 -8.08
CA LEU A 594 16.85 7.60 -7.02
C LEU A 594 16.27 7.00 -5.73
N GLN A 595 15.02 7.27 -5.36
CA GLN A 595 14.43 6.68 -4.14
C GLN A 595 14.22 5.18 -4.25
N TYR A 596 13.71 4.71 -5.39
CA TYR A 596 13.59 3.28 -5.67
C TYR A 596 14.98 2.62 -5.69
N PHE A 597 15.95 3.24 -6.36
CA PHE A 597 17.35 2.85 -6.35
C PHE A 597 17.91 2.74 -4.92
N TRP A 598 17.66 3.71 -4.04
CA TRP A 598 18.14 3.68 -2.66
C TRP A 598 17.49 2.56 -1.84
N ARG A 599 16.17 2.39 -1.94
CA ARG A 599 15.45 1.31 -1.23
C ARG A 599 15.93 -0.07 -1.69
N MET A 600 16.13 -0.24 -2.99
CA MET A 600 16.57 -1.51 -3.56
C MET A 600 18.04 -1.79 -3.28
N SER A 601 18.91 -0.78 -3.38
CA SER A 601 20.32 -0.89 -3.02
C SER A 601 20.49 -1.27 -1.54
N THR A 602 19.64 -0.75 -0.66
CA THR A 602 19.64 -1.12 0.77
C THR A 602 19.28 -2.59 0.98
N LYS A 603 18.27 -3.08 0.25
CA LYS A 603 17.84 -4.50 0.29
C LYS A 603 18.93 -5.44 -0.26
N VAL A 604 19.52 -5.12 -1.41
CA VAL A 604 20.62 -5.89 -1.99
C VAL A 604 21.82 -5.90 -1.04
N ASN A 605 22.18 -4.75 -0.45
CA ASN A 605 23.24 -4.67 0.55
C ASN A 605 22.96 -5.55 1.77
N SER A 606 21.73 -5.56 2.30
CA SER A 606 21.36 -6.42 3.43
C SER A 606 21.44 -7.92 3.09
N GLN A 607 21.15 -8.29 1.84
CA GLN A 607 21.30 -9.68 1.38
C GLN A 607 22.76 -10.07 1.24
N ILE A 608 23.60 -9.16 0.72
CA ILE A 608 25.06 -9.34 0.64
C ILE A 608 25.61 -9.59 2.05
N THR A 609 25.29 -8.75 3.04
CA THR A 609 25.82 -8.90 4.40
C THR A 609 25.34 -10.18 5.07
N THR A 610 24.07 -10.54 4.89
CA THR A 610 23.53 -11.79 5.46
C THR A 610 24.20 -13.02 4.86
N ILE A 611 24.48 -13.00 3.55
CA ILE A 611 25.21 -14.09 2.87
C ILE A 611 26.69 -14.06 3.25
N ASP A 612 27.31 -12.91 3.47
CA ASP A 612 28.69 -12.81 3.94
C ASP A 612 28.86 -13.46 5.33
N ASP A 613 28.00 -13.09 6.28
CA ASP A 613 27.94 -13.68 7.63
C ASP A 613 27.75 -15.20 7.59
N LEU A 614 27.01 -15.71 6.60
CA LEU A 614 26.81 -17.14 6.40
C LEU A 614 28.12 -17.87 6.13
N TYR A 615 29.02 -17.27 5.34
CA TYR A 615 30.31 -17.86 4.99
C TYR A 615 31.37 -17.65 6.07
N ASP A 616 31.33 -16.49 6.75
CA ASP A 616 32.32 -16.09 7.75
C ASP A 616 32.08 -16.70 9.14
N VAL A 617 30.81 -16.80 9.57
CA VAL A 617 30.46 -17.08 10.97
C VAL A 617 29.68 -18.38 11.14
N TYR A 618 28.63 -18.59 10.34
CA TYR A 618 27.61 -19.60 10.66
C TYR A 618 27.80 -20.95 9.95
N GLY A 619 28.23 -20.95 8.68
CA GLY A 619 28.24 -22.15 7.85
C GLY A 619 29.48 -23.03 8.02
N THR A 620 29.28 -24.34 8.11
CA THR A 620 30.36 -25.32 7.95
C THR A 620 30.86 -25.34 6.50
N LEU A 621 32.09 -25.83 6.25
CA LEU A 621 32.67 -25.79 4.90
C LEU A 621 31.84 -26.59 3.88
N GLU A 622 31.26 -27.71 4.31
CA GLU A 622 30.38 -28.55 3.50
C GLU A 622 29.05 -27.86 3.20
N GLU A 623 28.43 -27.20 4.19
CA GLU A 623 27.17 -26.47 4.00
C GLU A 623 27.34 -25.27 3.06
N ILE A 624 28.40 -24.48 3.21
CA ILE A 624 28.63 -23.31 2.35
C ILE A 624 29.03 -23.71 0.93
N GLU A 625 29.78 -24.80 0.75
CA GLU A 625 30.09 -25.35 -0.59
C GLU A 625 28.81 -25.85 -1.27
N PHE A 626 27.90 -26.48 -0.52
CA PHE A 626 26.60 -26.87 -1.04
C PHE A 626 25.71 -25.66 -1.36
N PHE A 627 25.68 -24.64 -0.50
CA PHE A 627 24.97 -23.38 -0.75
C PHE A 627 25.52 -22.65 -2.00
N THR A 628 26.84 -22.59 -2.19
CA THR A 628 27.45 -22.04 -3.42
C THR A 628 26.93 -22.76 -4.67
N ASN A 629 26.85 -24.09 -4.63
CA ASN A 629 26.34 -24.89 -5.74
C ASN A 629 24.84 -24.62 -6.03
N VAL A 630 24.02 -24.43 -4.99
CA VAL A 630 22.60 -24.08 -5.13
C VAL A 630 22.44 -22.71 -5.81
N VAL A 631 23.25 -21.71 -5.41
CA VAL A 631 23.26 -20.38 -6.06
C VAL A 631 23.74 -20.48 -7.51
N GLU A 632 24.80 -21.25 -7.79
CA GLU A 632 25.32 -21.43 -9.15
C GLU A 632 24.33 -22.13 -10.08
N ARG A 633 23.60 -23.13 -9.58
CA ARG A 633 22.58 -23.84 -10.35
C ARG A 633 21.30 -23.03 -10.47
N TRP A 634 20.99 -22.20 -9.47
CA TRP A 634 19.78 -21.39 -9.38
C TRP A 634 18.51 -22.24 -9.48
N ASP A 635 18.54 -23.41 -8.84
CA ASP A 635 17.45 -24.37 -8.80
C ASP A 635 16.83 -24.39 -7.39
N VAL A 636 15.61 -23.89 -7.30
CA VAL A 636 14.85 -23.83 -6.04
C VAL A 636 14.57 -25.21 -5.45
N ASN A 637 14.58 -26.27 -6.25
CA ASN A 637 14.32 -27.62 -5.75
C ASN A 637 15.52 -28.21 -5.00
N GLU A 638 16.73 -27.67 -5.21
CA GLU A 638 17.93 -28.15 -4.51
C GLU A 638 18.08 -27.57 -3.10
N MET A 639 17.27 -26.57 -2.72
CA MET A 639 17.34 -25.94 -1.40
C MET A 639 16.95 -26.87 -0.24
N GLU A 640 16.17 -27.93 -0.49
CA GLU A 640 15.80 -28.91 0.55
C GLU A 640 17.02 -29.65 1.14
N ARG A 641 18.18 -29.50 0.52
CA ARG A 641 19.43 -30.15 0.91
C ARG A 641 20.37 -29.23 1.70
N VAL A 642 20.05 -27.93 1.85
CA VAL A 642 20.72 -27.02 2.81
C VAL A 642 19.94 -26.92 4.13
N PRO A 643 20.59 -26.54 5.25
CA PRO A 643 19.91 -26.19 6.50
C PRO A 643 18.84 -25.09 6.36
N ASP A 644 17.85 -25.08 7.26
CA ASP A 644 16.67 -24.18 7.16
C ASP A 644 17.05 -22.68 7.07
N TYR A 645 18.06 -22.24 7.82
CA TYR A 645 18.52 -20.85 7.79
C TYR A 645 19.13 -20.45 6.44
N MET A 646 19.82 -21.38 5.76
CA MET A 646 20.33 -21.19 4.40
C MET A 646 19.21 -21.22 3.35
N ARG A 647 18.16 -22.04 3.56
CA ARG A 647 16.97 -22.04 2.66
C ARG A 647 16.31 -20.68 2.62
N ILE A 648 16.13 -20.06 3.79
CA ILE A 648 15.54 -18.73 3.91
C ILE A 648 16.38 -17.69 3.16
N CYS A 649 17.71 -17.74 3.31
CA CYS A 649 18.63 -16.85 2.61
C CYS A 649 18.54 -17.00 1.08
N PHE A 650 18.58 -18.25 0.59
CA PHE A 650 18.46 -18.53 -0.85
C PHE A 650 17.09 -18.13 -1.41
N LEU A 651 16.00 -18.44 -0.69
CA LEU A 651 14.65 -18.11 -1.13
C LEU A 651 14.42 -16.58 -1.18
N ALA A 652 14.96 -15.84 -0.21
CA ALA A 652 14.93 -14.39 -0.21
C ALA A 652 15.69 -13.79 -1.41
N LEU A 653 16.88 -14.34 -1.72
CA LEU A 653 17.65 -13.97 -2.91
C LEU A 653 16.89 -14.32 -4.20
N TYR A 654 16.40 -15.55 -4.31
CA TYR A 654 15.69 -16.07 -5.48
C TYR A 654 14.43 -15.25 -5.80
N ASN A 655 13.57 -15.01 -4.79
CA ASN A 655 12.35 -14.23 -4.98
C ASN A 655 12.64 -12.79 -5.42
N ARG A 656 13.67 -12.15 -4.83
CA ARG A 656 14.05 -10.78 -5.16
C ARG A 656 14.49 -10.64 -6.62
N ILE A 657 15.37 -11.53 -7.08
CA ILE A 657 15.87 -11.48 -8.46
C ILE A 657 14.76 -11.80 -9.47
N ASN A 658 13.82 -12.71 -9.12
CA ASN A 658 12.67 -12.99 -9.96
C ASN A 658 11.69 -11.81 -10.03
N GLU A 659 11.43 -11.12 -8.92
CA GLU A 659 10.63 -9.88 -8.87
C GLU A 659 11.24 -8.82 -9.79
N MET A 660 12.54 -8.53 -9.63
CA MET A 660 13.26 -7.57 -10.48
C MET A 660 13.24 -7.96 -11.97
N ALA A 661 13.38 -9.25 -12.26
CA ALA A 661 13.36 -9.73 -13.63
C ALA A 661 11.96 -9.67 -14.25
N TYR A 662 10.91 -9.91 -13.47
CA TYR A 662 9.54 -9.73 -13.91
C TYR A 662 9.26 -8.27 -14.27
N ASP A 663 9.62 -7.33 -13.38
CA ASP A 663 9.44 -5.89 -13.63
C ASP A 663 10.23 -5.43 -14.86
N THR A 664 11.50 -5.84 -14.98
CA THR A 664 12.34 -5.49 -16.13
C THR A 664 11.86 -6.13 -17.43
N LEU A 665 11.36 -7.36 -17.39
CA LEU A 665 10.80 -8.03 -18.56
C LEU A 665 9.50 -7.37 -19.00
N LYS A 666 8.65 -6.98 -18.05
CA LYS A 666 7.39 -6.27 -18.28
C LYS A 666 7.61 -4.88 -18.88
N GLU A 667 8.58 -4.13 -18.36
CA GLU A 667 8.82 -2.74 -18.76
C GLU A 667 9.74 -2.62 -19.98
N ARG A 668 10.77 -3.47 -20.07
CA ARG A 668 11.89 -3.33 -21.02
C ARG A 668 12.05 -4.53 -21.96
N GLY A 669 11.26 -5.60 -21.81
CA GLY A 669 11.21 -6.73 -22.74
C GLY A 669 12.42 -7.67 -22.70
N PHE A 670 13.23 -7.63 -21.63
CA PHE A 670 14.44 -8.44 -21.51
C PHE A 670 14.59 -9.11 -20.14
N ASN A 671 15.09 -10.35 -20.13
CA ASN A 671 15.30 -11.14 -18.92
C ASN A 671 16.70 -10.93 -18.33
N ILE A 672 16.77 -10.35 -17.14
CA ILE A 672 18.03 -10.06 -16.43
C ILE A 672 18.53 -11.19 -15.52
N ILE A 673 17.73 -12.24 -15.28
CA ILE A 673 18.10 -13.38 -14.40
C ILE A 673 19.48 -13.95 -14.74
N PRO A 674 19.83 -14.23 -16.01
CA PRO A 674 21.13 -14.83 -16.33
C PRO A 674 22.33 -13.99 -15.86
N TYR A 675 22.19 -12.66 -15.85
CA TYR A 675 23.26 -11.74 -15.49
C TYR A 675 23.42 -11.62 -13.97
N LEU A 676 22.30 -11.44 -13.26
CA LEU A 676 22.32 -11.30 -11.82
C LEU A 676 22.69 -12.62 -11.13
N LYS A 677 22.15 -13.75 -11.61
CA LYS A 677 22.51 -15.09 -11.15
C LYS A 677 24.02 -15.32 -11.19
N ASN A 678 24.66 -15.03 -12.34
CA ASN A 678 26.10 -15.26 -12.49
C ASN A 678 26.91 -14.39 -11.52
N THR A 679 26.54 -13.12 -11.38
CA THR A 679 27.21 -12.19 -10.46
C THR A 679 27.10 -12.65 -9.00
N TRP A 680 25.94 -13.16 -8.60
CA TRP A 680 25.73 -13.74 -7.26
C TRP A 680 26.48 -15.06 -7.05
N ALA A 681 26.55 -15.90 -8.09
CA ALA A 681 27.32 -17.15 -8.05
C ALA A 681 28.82 -16.88 -7.90
N ASP A 682 29.35 -15.89 -8.62
CA ASP A 682 30.75 -15.47 -8.51
C ASP A 682 31.06 -14.93 -7.10
N LEU A 683 30.15 -14.12 -6.53
CA LEU A 683 30.26 -13.67 -5.13
C LEU A 683 30.33 -14.84 -4.15
N CYS A 684 29.42 -15.80 -4.27
CA CYS A 684 29.40 -16.99 -3.41
C CYS A 684 30.67 -17.84 -3.53
N LYS A 685 31.19 -18.02 -4.76
CA LYS A 685 32.47 -18.71 -5.00
C LYS A 685 33.65 -17.98 -4.38
N SER A 686 33.61 -16.65 -4.42
CA SER A 686 34.64 -15.80 -3.83
C SER A 686 34.64 -15.87 -2.30
N TYR A 687 33.47 -15.83 -1.67
CA TYR A 687 33.31 -16.07 -0.23
C TYR A 687 33.73 -17.49 0.17
N LEU A 688 33.38 -18.50 -0.64
CA LEU A 688 33.83 -19.87 -0.42
C LEU A 688 35.36 -19.97 -0.40
N LEU A 689 36.05 -19.24 -1.28
CA LEU A 689 37.50 -19.23 -1.35
C LEU A 689 38.12 -18.57 -0.11
N GLU A 690 37.58 -17.45 0.37
CA GLU A 690 38.05 -16.81 1.62
C GLU A 690 37.84 -17.73 2.82
N ALA A 691 36.67 -18.38 2.91
CA ALA A 691 36.37 -19.35 3.95
C ALA A 691 37.32 -20.56 3.91
N LYS A 692 37.72 -21.02 2.70
CA LYS A 692 38.72 -22.09 2.52
C LYS A 692 40.11 -21.65 2.98
N TRP A 693 40.53 -20.42 2.66
CA TRP A 693 41.80 -19.87 3.16
C TRP A 693 41.81 -19.78 4.68
N TYR A 694 40.76 -19.22 5.27
CA TYR A 694 40.62 -19.07 6.73
C TYR A 694 40.65 -20.43 7.44
N LYS A 695 39.84 -21.39 7.01
CA LYS A 695 39.74 -22.72 7.65
C LYS A 695 41.01 -23.57 7.49
N SER A 696 41.79 -23.34 6.44
CA SER A 696 43.07 -24.02 6.22
C SER A 696 44.27 -23.32 6.87
N GLY A 697 44.09 -22.09 7.37
CA GLY A 697 45.19 -21.24 7.85
C GLY A 697 46.12 -20.76 6.73
N TYR A 698 45.66 -20.81 5.47
CA TYR A 698 46.43 -20.34 4.32
C TYR A 698 46.42 -18.81 4.28
N VAL A 699 47.61 -18.22 4.15
CA VAL A 699 47.77 -16.78 3.94
C VAL A 699 48.09 -16.57 2.46
N PRO A 700 47.15 -16.06 1.65
CA PRO A 700 47.37 -15.84 0.22
C PRO A 700 48.45 -14.76 -0.03
N THR A 701 49.08 -14.81 -1.21
CA THR A 701 49.92 -13.68 -1.66
C THR A 701 49.06 -12.43 -1.87
N LEU A 702 49.68 -11.25 -1.96
CA LEU A 702 48.94 -10.02 -2.23
C LEU A 702 48.15 -10.15 -3.55
N GLU A 703 48.76 -10.70 -4.59
CA GLU A 703 48.16 -10.94 -5.90
C GLU A 703 47.00 -11.94 -5.85
N GLU A 704 47.18 -13.09 -5.17
CA GLU A 704 46.11 -14.10 -5.01
C GLU A 704 44.91 -13.54 -4.26
N TYR A 705 45.17 -12.80 -3.18
CA TYR A 705 44.13 -12.17 -2.40
C TYR A 705 43.34 -11.16 -3.27
N ILE A 706 44.07 -10.28 -3.96
CA ILE A 706 43.52 -9.23 -4.85
C ILE A 706 42.55 -9.79 -5.88
N ASN A 707 42.91 -10.90 -6.52
CA ASN A 707 42.13 -11.51 -7.58
C ASN A 707 40.78 -12.01 -7.07
N ASN A 708 40.69 -12.39 -5.80
CA ASN A 708 39.44 -12.76 -5.16
C ASN A 708 38.67 -11.54 -4.61
N ALA A 709 39.40 -10.60 -4.00
CA ALA A 709 38.89 -9.41 -3.31
C ALA A 709 37.92 -8.55 -4.10
N TRP A 710 38.19 -8.41 -5.39
CA TRP A 710 37.37 -7.62 -6.32
C TRP A 710 35.93 -8.12 -6.36
N ILE A 711 35.75 -9.44 -6.22
CA ILE A 711 34.45 -10.08 -6.20
C ILE A 711 33.90 -10.11 -4.78
N SER A 712 34.69 -10.49 -3.78
CA SER A 712 34.23 -10.60 -2.38
C SER A 712 33.85 -9.25 -1.73
N ILE A 713 34.29 -8.11 -2.25
CA ILE A 713 33.78 -6.80 -1.80
C ILE A 713 32.33 -6.52 -2.25
N ALA A 714 31.74 -7.44 -3.00
CA ALA A 714 30.37 -7.40 -3.54
C ALA A 714 30.04 -6.18 -4.43
N ALA A 715 31.02 -5.34 -4.75
CA ALA A 715 30.87 -4.20 -5.65
C ALA A 715 30.33 -4.61 -7.04
N PRO A 716 30.75 -5.73 -7.66
CA PRO A 716 30.15 -6.22 -8.90
C PRO A 716 28.64 -6.47 -8.78
N VAL A 717 28.20 -7.09 -7.68
CA VAL A 717 26.76 -7.32 -7.41
C VAL A 717 26.05 -5.98 -7.28
N MET A 718 26.55 -5.06 -6.45
CA MET A 718 25.92 -3.74 -6.25
C MET A 718 25.83 -2.93 -7.55
N LEU A 719 26.90 -2.91 -8.35
CA LEU A 719 26.96 -2.16 -9.62
C LEU A 719 26.10 -2.80 -10.71
N MET A 720 26.05 -4.14 -10.80
CA MET A 720 25.14 -4.81 -11.73
C MET A 720 23.68 -4.52 -11.41
N HIS A 721 23.31 -4.51 -10.14
CA HIS A 721 21.95 -4.12 -9.72
C HIS A 721 21.72 -2.64 -10.06
N ALA A 722 22.65 -1.74 -9.70
CA ALA A 722 22.58 -0.32 -10.02
C ALA A 722 22.39 -0.04 -11.52
N TYR A 723 23.10 -0.79 -12.37
CA TYR A 723 23.04 -0.64 -13.82
C TYR A 723 21.64 -0.94 -14.39
N PHE A 724 20.95 -1.98 -13.88
CA PHE A 724 19.59 -2.30 -14.33
C PHE A 724 18.55 -1.27 -13.84
N PHE A 725 18.83 -0.52 -12.77
CA PHE A 725 17.91 0.47 -12.21
C PHE A 725 17.97 1.85 -12.86
N VAL A 726 19.13 2.27 -13.36
CA VAL A 726 19.28 3.56 -14.03
C VAL A 726 18.86 3.43 -15.51
N GLU A 727 18.06 4.36 -16.05
CA GLU A 727 17.68 4.40 -17.47
C GLU A 727 18.93 4.47 -18.40
N ASN A 728 19.49 3.31 -18.73
CA ASN A 728 20.50 3.14 -19.77
C ASN A 728 19.84 2.58 -21.03
N PRO A 729 20.30 2.94 -22.24
CA PRO A 729 19.93 2.23 -23.46
C PRO A 729 20.53 0.81 -23.40
N ILE A 730 19.72 -0.16 -22.96
CA ILE A 730 20.17 -1.54 -22.74
C ILE A 730 20.26 -2.26 -24.09
N THR A 731 21.46 -2.64 -24.50
CA THR A 731 21.70 -3.62 -25.56
C THR A 731 22.37 -4.87 -24.99
N LYS A 732 22.12 -6.03 -25.61
CA LYS A 732 22.78 -7.29 -25.26
C LYS A 732 24.32 -7.17 -25.25
N GLU A 733 24.86 -6.35 -26.16
CA GLU A 733 26.29 -6.05 -26.29
C GLU A 733 26.82 -5.25 -25.10
N LEU A 734 26.05 -4.27 -24.58
CA LEU A 734 26.43 -3.47 -23.41
C LEU A 734 26.37 -4.29 -22.11
N CYS A 735 25.40 -5.20 -21.97
CA CYS A 735 25.34 -6.15 -20.85
C CYS A 735 26.50 -7.15 -20.88
N GLN A 736 26.88 -7.64 -22.06
CA GLN A 736 28.04 -8.50 -22.21
C GLN A 736 29.33 -7.74 -21.93
N HIS A 737 29.44 -6.49 -22.39
CA HIS A 737 30.58 -5.62 -22.12
C HIS A 737 30.75 -5.33 -20.62
N LEU A 738 29.66 -5.05 -19.89
CA LEU A 738 29.70 -4.88 -18.44
C LEU A 738 30.15 -6.18 -17.75
N ALA A 739 29.64 -7.35 -18.16
CA ALA A 739 30.11 -8.64 -17.65
C ALA A 739 31.60 -8.91 -17.94
N ASP A 740 32.09 -8.48 -19.11
CA ASP A 740 33.49 -8.63 -19.53
C ASP A 740 34.42 -7.58 -18.86
N GLU A 741 33.93 -6.37 -18.55
CA GLU A 741 34.66 -5.36 -17.76
C GLU A 741 34.75 -5.75 -16.28
N LEU A 742 33.70 -6.36 -15.73
CA LEU A 742 33.70 -6.93 -14.37
C LEU A 742 34.68 -8.09 -14.21
N GLN A 743 35.19 -8.68 -15.31
CA GLN A 743 36.27 -9.66 -15.31
C GLN A 743 37.69 -9.06 -15.29
N ARG A 744 37.84 -7.73 -15.48
CA ARG A 744 39.16 -7.06 -15.36
C ARG A 744 39.32 -6.52 -13.94
N GLY A 745 40.03 -7.28 -13.12
CA GLY A 745 40.25 -6.95 -11.71
C GLY A 745 41.33 -5.89 -11.47
N ASP A 746 41.12 -5.06 -10.43
CA ASP A 746 42.14 -4.37 -9.64
C ASP A 746 41.64 -4.23 -8.16
N ASN A 747 42.23 -5.04 -7.24
CA ASN A 747 42.51 -4.96 -5.77
C ASN A 747 41.43 -4.60 -4.69
N PRO A 748 41.46 -5.01 -3.35
CA PRO A 748 42.29 -5.90 -2.43
C PRO A 748 41.67 -6.41 -1.04
N LYS A 749 42.54 -6.94 -0.13
CA LYS A 749 42.67 -6.80 1.36
C LYS A 749 44.19 -6.90 1.61
N SER A 750 44.85 -5.77 1.76
CA SER A 750 46.21 -5.63 1.22
C SER A 750 47.34 -5.48 2.23
N ILE A 751 47.06 -5.06 3.47
CA ILE A 751 48.13 -4.73 4.44
C ILE A 751 48.76 -6.02 4.99
N GLN A 752 47.98 -7.00 5.45
CA GLN A 752 48.51 -8.26 5.99
C GLN A 752 49.21 -9.10 4.93
N CYS A 753 48.65 -9.19 3.71
CA CYS A 753 49.28 -9.91 2.60
C CYS A 753 50.61 -9.25 2.18
N TYR A 754 50.65 -7.91 2.08
CA TYR A 754 51.88 -7.18 1.79
C TYR A 754 52.94 -7.35 2.89
N MET A 755 52.53 -7.29 4.17
CA MET A 755 53.42 -7.54 5.31
C MET A 755 53.98 -8.97 5.28
N HIS A 756 53.16 -9.97 4.98
CA HIS A 756 53.58 -11.36 4.86
C HIS A 756 54.54 -11.59 3.69
N GLU A 757 54.26 -10.98 2.54
CA GLU A 757 55.04 -11.15 1.31
C GLU A 757 56.38 -10.41 1.34
N THR A 758 56.40 -9.20 1.92
CA THR A 758 57.57 -8.31 1.86
C THR A 758 58.32 -8.18 3.19
N SER A 759 57.81 -8.77 4.27
CA SER A 759 58.28 -8.56 5.64
C SER A 759 58.29 -7.08 6.09
N ALA A 760 57.51 -6.22 5.42
CA ALA A 760 57.42 -4.80 5.72
C ALA A 760 56.70 -4.53 7.06
N SER A 761 56.98 -3.37 7.65
CA SER A 761 56.22 -2.88 8.80
C SER A 761 54.77 -2.57 8.40
N GLU A 762 53.84 -2.62 9.36
CA GLU A 762 52.44 -2.23 9.11
C GLU A 762 52.33 -0.78 8.61
N GLU A 763 53.21 0.10 9.07
CA GLU A 763 53.26 1.50 8.64
C GLU A 763 53.67 1.64 7.17
N ASP A 764 54.68 0.89 6.74
CA ASP A 764 55.13 0.85 5.34
C ASP A 764 54.09 0.21 4.43
N ALA A 765 53.44 -0.85 4.89
CA ALA A 765 52.32 -1.48 4.19
C ALA A 765 51.17 -0.47 4.01
N ARG A 766 50.74 0.22 5.07
CA ARG A 766 49.72 1.28 4.99
C ARG A 766 50.11 2.43 4.07
N LYS A 767 51.39 2.78 4.00
CA LYS A 767 51.90 3.82 3.07
C LYS A 767 51.83 3.34 1.62
N HIS A 768 52.21 2.09 1.35
CA HIS A 768 52.10 1.48 0.03
C HIS A 768 50.63 1.40 -0.43
N ILE A 769 49.72 0.99 0.45
CA ILE A 769 48.28 0.91 0.11
C ILE A 769 47.69 2.29 -0.17
N ARG A 770 48.05 3.33 0.59
CA ARG A 770 47.64 4.72 0.29
C ARG A 770 48.14 5.20 -1.08
N HIS A 771 49.35 4.81 -1.48
CA HIS A 771 49.86 5.10 -2.81
C HIS A 771 49.03 4.42 -3.89
N LEU A 772 48.72 3.12 -3.74
CA LEU A 772 47.86 2.39 -4.68
C LEU A 772 46.48 3.03 -4.81
N ILE A 773 45.83 3.41 -3.70
CA ILE A 773 44.53 4.12 -3.72
C ILE A 773 44.65 5.42 -4.52
N SER A 774 45.73 6.17 -4.35
CA SER A 774 45.95 7.42 -5.10
C SER A 774 46.13 7.16 -6.61
N GLU A 775 46.79 6.08 -7.01
CA GLU A 775 46.95 5.72 -8.43
C GLU A 775 45.62 5.23 -9.03
N THR A 776 44.83 4.46 -8.28
CA THR A 776 43.49 4.02 -8.71
C THR A 776 42.55 5.22 -8.94
N TRP A 777 42.59 6.23 -8.05
CA TRP A 777 41.82 7.46 -8.27
C TRP A 777 42.22 8.21 -9.54
N LYS A 778 43.50 8.19 -9.94
CA LYS A 778 43.94 8.80 -11.20
C LYS A 778 43.32 8.06 -12.39
N LYS A 779 43.42 6.72 -12.41
CA LYS A 779 42.79 5.88 -13.46
C LYS A 779 41.27 6.11 -13.55
N MET A 780 40.56 6.07 -12.42
CA MET A 780 39.11 6.32 -12.38
C MET A 780 38.73 7.72 -12.91
N ASN A 781 39.55 8.73 -12.64
CA ASN A 781 39.31 10.08 -13.15
C ASN A 781 39.63 10.20 -14.64
N GLU A 782 40.63 9.47 -15.15
CA GLU A 782 40.94 9.37 -16.58
C GLU A 782 39.80 8.67 -17.35
N ASP A 783 39.31 7.54 -16.83
CA ASP A 783 38.20 6.78 -17.41
C ASP A 783 36.87 7.56 -17.40
N ARG A 784 36.68 8.46 -16.42
CA ARG A 784 35.54 9.37 -16.36
C ARG A 784 35.53 10.40 -17.51
N VAL A 785 36.72 10.79 -17.97
CA VAL A 785 36.91 11.85 -18.98
C VAL A 785 37.03 11.26 -20.40
N ALA A 786 37.46 10.01 -20.52
CA ALA A 786 37.32 9.23 -21.75
C ALA A 786 35.84 9.03 -22.09
N GLY A 787 35.48 9.06 -23.37
CA GLY A 787 34.10 8.85 -23.82
C GLY A 787 33.60 7.45 -23.42
N SER A 788 32.91 7.36 -22.29
CA SER A 788 32.37 6.11 -21.74
C SER A 788 31.08 5.71 -22.46
N LEU A 789 30.88 4.41 -22.63
CA LEU A 789 29.63 3.83 -23.13
C LEU A 789 28.50 3.86 -22.07
N PHE A 790 28.82 4.20 -20.82
CA PHE A 790 27.86 4.28 -19.71
C PHE A 790 27.29 5.69 -19.54
N ASN A 791 26.04 5.80 -19.10
CA ASN A 791 25.45 7.11 -18.79
C ASN A 791 26.13 7.78 -17.58
N GLN A 792 26.01 9.10 -17.50
CA GLN A 792 26.65 9.90 -16.44
C GLN A 792 26.12 9.55 -15.04
N THR A 793 24.89 9.08 -14.94
CA THR A 793 24.27 8.69 -13.67
C THR A 793 24.90 7.42 -13.10
N PHE A 794 25.16 6.38 -13.92
CA PHE A 794 25.85 5.16 -13.52
C PHE A 794 27.31 5.44 -13.14
N ILE A 795 28.01 6.25 -13.95
CA ILE A 795 29.38 6.69 -13.65
C ILE A 795 29.41 7.44 -12.31
N GLY A 796 28.44 8.33 -12.08
CA GLY A 796 28.25 9.04 -10.82
C GLY A 796 28.04 8.09 -9.64
N ALA A 797 27.21 7.06 -9.80
CA ALA A 797 26.95 6.05 -8.77
C ALA A 797 28.22 5.26 -8.42
N ALA A 798 28.99 4.79 -9.41
CA ALA A 798 30.24 4.08 -9.20
C ALA A 798 31.29 4.93 -8.46
N ILE A 799 31.42 6.21 -8.84
CA ILE A 799 32.34 7.15 -8.17
C ILE A 799 31.89 7.42 -6.73
N ASN A 800 30.60 7.60 -6.51
CA ASN A 800 30.08 7.85 -5.16
C ASN A 800 30.24 6.64 -4.25
N LEU A 801 30.11 5.41 -4.79
CA LEU A 801 30.40 4.18 -4.05
C LEU A 801 31.88 4.14 -3.60
N ALA A 802 32.81 4.49 -4.50
CA ALA A 802 34.23 4.59 -4.15
C ALA A 802 34.54 5.67 -3.10
N ARG A 803 33.87 6.83 -3.18
CA ARG A 803 33.98 7.91 -2.17
C ARG A 803 33.46 7.45 -0.81
N MET A 804 32.29 6.81 -0.78
CA MET A 804 31.69 6.27 0.43
C MET A 804 32.61 5.25 1.09
N ALA A 805 33.15 4.30 0.32
CA ALA A 805 34.11 3.33 0.83
C ALA A 805 35.35 4.02 1.43
N GLN A 806 35.90 5.04 0.76
CA GLN A 806 37.03 5.78 1.33
C GLN A 806 36.65 6.51 2.63
N CYS A 807 35.49 7.17 2.68
CA CYS A 807 35.02 7.87 3.88
C CYS A 807 34.82 6.93 5.07
N MET A 808 34.24 5.75 4.84
CA MET A 808 33.93 4.76 5.88
C MET A 808 35.19 4.08 6.43
N TYR A 809 36.21 3.87 5.60
CA TYR A 809 37.33 2.98 5.95
C TYR A 809 38.70 3.67 6.04
N GLN A 810 38.80 4.98 5.79
CA GLN A 810 40.09 5.71 5.84
C GLN A 810 40.74 5.76 7.23
N HIS A 811 39.98 5.51 8.32
CA HIS A 811 40.47 5.58 9.71
C HIS A 811 40.40 4.25 10.46
N GLY A 812 39.93 3.17 9.83
CA GLY A 812 39.69 1.88 10.48
C GLY A 812 38.45 1.20 9.92
N ASP A 813 37.98 0.15 10.58
CA ASP A 813 36.72 -0.49 10.24
C ASP A 813 35.53 0.32 10.78
N GLY A 814 35.04 1.27 9.97
CA GLY A 814 33.86 2.07 10.31
C GLY A 814 32.53 1.30 10.18
N HIS A 815 32.54 0.02 9.80
CA HIS A 815 31.31 -0.77 9.62
C HIS A 815 31.12 -1.85 10.70
N GLY A 816 32.17 -2.60 11.05
CA GLY A 816 32.14 -3.66 12.05
C GLY A 816 32.49 -3.22 13.48
N ILE A 817 33.03 -2.01 13.67
CA ILE A 817 33.33 -1.42 14.98
C ILE A 817 32.41 -0.22 15.20
N GLU A 818 31.66 -0.18 16.31
CA GLU A 818 30.96 1.03 16.76
C GLU A 818 31.98 2.08 17.20
N ASP A 819 32.66 2.74 16.25
CA ASP A 819 33.43 3.93 16.55
C ASP A 819 32.50 5.16 16.68
N GLY A 820 32.89 6.11 17.53
CA GLY A 820 32.12 7.33 17.73
C GLY A 820 32.06 8.21 16.47
N GLU A 821 33.06 8.12 15.60
CA GLU A 821 33.24 9.02 14.46
C GLU A 821 32.31 8.70 13.29
N THR A 822 32.10 7.42 12.97
CA THR A 822 31.16 6.98 11.93
C THR A 822 29.72 7.22 12.39
N LYS A 823 29.43 6.93 13.66
CA LYS A 823 28.14 7.26 14.27
C LYS A 823 27.87 8.76 14.22
N GLU A 824 28.84 9.60 14.58
CA GLU A 824 28.73 11.06 14.48
C GLU A 824 28.54 11.55 13.04
N ARG A 825 29.24 10.96 12.06
CA ARG A 825 29.06 11.27 10.64
C ARG A 825 27.66 10.91 10.15
N VAL A 826 27.17 9.71 10.46
CA VAL A 826 25.80 9.28 10.14
C VAL A 826 24.77 10.18 10.82
N LEU A 827 24.97 10.49 12.11
CA LEU A 827 24.12 11.43 12.84
C LEU A 827 24.13 12.80 12.17
N SER A 828 25.29 13.35 11.82
CA SER A 828 25.41 14.67 11.17
C SER A 828 24.79 14.73 9.78
N LEU A 829 24.76 13.62 9.04
CA LEU A 829 24.29 13.56 7.66
C LEU A 829 22.79 13.26 7.57
N LEU A 830 22.28 12.36 8.42
CA LEU A 830 20.92 11.80 8.31
C LEU A 830 19.97 12.25 9.42
N ILE A 831 20.48 12.59 10.61
CA ILE A 831 19.65 12.78 11.82
C ILE A 831 19.68 14.23 12.29
N ASN A 832 20.84 14.88 12.26
CA ASN A 832 21.01 16.25 12.72
C ASN A 832 20.78 17.21 11.56
N PRO A 833 19.78 18.11 11.63
CA PRO A 833 19.58 19.11 10.61
C PRO A 833 20.80 20.03 10.52
N ILE A 834 21.28 20.30 9.30
CA ILE A 834 22.31 21.31 9.07
C ILE A 834 21.73 22.65 9.52
N PRO A 835 22.33 23.35 10.51
CA PRO A 835 21.84 24.65 10.92
C PRO A 835 21.94 25.61 9.74
N LEU A 836 20.80 26.08 9.23
CA LEU A 836 20.77 27.25 8.37
C LEU A 836 21.12 28.44 9.28
N GLY A 837 22.37 28.86 9.24
CA GLY A 837 22.81 30.04 9.98
C GLY A 837 21.89 31.22 9.68
N SER A 838 21.37 31.85 10.73
CA SER A 838 20.72 33.15 10.65
C SER A 838 21.68 34.14 10.00
N THR A 839 21.50 34.44 8.72
CA THR A 839 22.15 35.58 8.10
C THR A 839 21.30 36.82 8.40
N ASP A 840 21.56 37.43 9.55
CA ASP A 840 21.43 38.88 9.68
C ASP A 840 22.57 39.52 8.87
N VAL A 841 22.31 39.86 7.60
CA VAL A 841 22.80 41.07 6.89
C VAL A 841 21.80 41.45 5.82
#